data_AF-A0A1V6QY20-F1
#
_entry.id   AF-A0A1V6QY20-F1
#
_cell.length_a   1.000
_cell.length_b   1.000
_cell.length_c   1.000
_cell.angle_alpha   90.00
_cell.angle_beta   90.00
_cell.angle_gamma   90.00
#
_symmetry.space_group_name_H-M   'P 1'
#
loop_
_entity.id
_entity.type
_entity.pdbx_description
1 polymer ?
#
loop_
_entity_poly.entity_id
_entity_poly.type
_entity_poly.pdbx_seq_one_letter_code
_entity_poly.pdbx_strand_id
1 'polypeptide(L)'
;MFSEKGKTTPVDPEATDLAHITEDEESSEVPSGFAVKGKVHGCLQVLGAFFIFFNVWGLNLSFGTFQSFYALTYIPSSTSSDIAWIGTIQSWLLIVGGLLSGPLFDLGYNQSMIMVGSILGVTGMMMLSLAHEYYAIFLSQGVCVGLGFGLLYVPAIALVSRSFTTRRAVALGVSSSGAPVGGIIYTTMFNQILPKVGFPWTVRLVAFVMLALFIAAALMLLWPERHSVRVKATQRRSLIDLRAFKDLPFWSFAIGNFFLYLGYITPFYYIPTYAETKLGTSSAMASNVLMISQASSVVGRVVLTLFAHYYGSMIAWIVCGVLSGVLCICWISADSLVRFILFAAFYGGISGALIPLPPSVFTHVCPDPKSLGTWLGMAQSLSSFATLVGPPIAESSNMASLRPKGPLVSFTPALLPTSQTIPGQTIILEKLSPKHADDLFALTGGLEPPREALWDYMFDGPYSDAEAFKASIASKSTSTDPFFYAIIDQRNAIPTFGRAIGYLSLMRMTPDHLGVEIGNVMYSSALQRTTGATEAIYLLAQHAFHDLGYRRLEWKCHSLNEPSRRAALRLGFSFEGIFRQHMIIKGRNRDTAWYSILRDEWDASLKASMDKWLDPGNFGEDGGQIRSLQDLRAGSGK
;
A
#
# COMPACT_ATOMS: atom_id res chain seq x y z
N MET A 1 -55.23 17.01 -79.50
CA MET A 1 -54.15 17.88 -80.02
C MET A 1 -54.17 19.17 -79.18
N PHE A 2 -53.76 19.03 -77.91
CA PHE A 2 -52.69 19.79 -77.21
C PHE A 2 -53.11 21.22 -76.84
N SER A 3 -53.93 21.44 -75.80
CA SER A 3 -53.81 21.19 -74.33
C SER A 3 -52.83 22.14 -73.60
N GLU A 4 -53.45 22.94 -72.75
CA GLU A 4 -52.98 24.02 -71.88
C GLU A 4 -51.95 23.60 -70.82
N LYS A 5 -51.26 24.59 -70.24
CA LYS A 5 -51.42 24.88 -68.80
C LYS A 5 -50.93 26.28 -68.42
N GLY A 6 -51.84 27.04 -67.81
CA GLY A 6 -51.62 28.35 -67.23
C GLY A 6 -51.10 28.31 -65.78
N LYS A 7 -50.40 29.41 -65.47
CA LYS A 7 -50.09 30.10 -64.20
C LYS A 7 -51.21 30.02 -63.13
N THR A 8 -51.03 30.19 -61.81
CA THR A 8 -50.25 31.16 -61.00
C THR A 8 -50.34 30.80 -59.48
N THR A 9 -49.20 30.83 -58.75
CA THR A 9 -48.83 31.50 -57.45
C THR A 9 -49.81 31.60 -56.22
N PRO A 10 -49.43 32.18 -55.04
CA PRO A 10 -48.96 31.46 -53.82
C PRO A 10 -49.66 31.88 -52.48
N VAL A 11 -49.70 31.08 -51.39
CA VAL A 11 -50.12 31.56 -50.04
C VAL A 11 -49.52 30.71 -48.89
N ASP A 12 -49.15 31.40 -47.81
CA ASP A 12 -48.75 30.98 -46.43
C ASP A 12 -49.85 31.56 -45.46
N PRO A 13 -50.06 31.23 -44.16
CA PRO A 13 -49.67 30.13 -43.26
C PRO A 13 -50.85 29.58 -42.35
N GLU A 14 -50.53 28.69 -41.39
CA GLU A 14 -51.22 28.35 -40.13
C GLU A 14 -52.54 27.53 -40.04
N ALA A 15 -52.44 26.49 -39.20
CA ALA A 15 -53.44 25.87 -38.31
C ALA A 15 -54.36 24.73 -38.80
N THR A 16 -54.42 23.72 -37.92
CA THR A 16 -55.36 22.58 -37.83
C THR A 16 -55.26 21.46 -38.87
N ASP A 17 -54.58 20.35 -38.54
CA ASP A 17 -55.33 19.12 -38.23
C ASP A 17 -54.48 18.09 -37.46
N LEU A 18 -55.10 17.48 -36.45
CA LEU A 18 -54.55 16.54 -35.48
C LEU A 18 -55.43 15.30 -35.57
N ALA A 19 -55.07 14.29 -36.38
CA ALA A 19 -55.43 12.87 -36.21
C ALA A 19 -55.11 12.03 -37.46
N HIS A 20 -54.70 10.79 -37.20
CA HIS A 20 -54.68 9.63 -38.10
C HIS A 20 -53.65 9.59 -39.24
N ILE A 21 -52.46 9.09 -38.92
CA ILE A 21 -51.71 8.23 -39.85
C ILE A 21 -51.79 6.82 -39.26
N THR A 22 -52.65 6.01 -39.88
CA THR A 22 -52.74 4.57 -39.69
C THR A 22 -51.48 3.88 -40.21
N GLU A 23 -51.04 2.90 -39.45
CA GLU A 23 -49.99 1.94 -39.75
C GLU A 23 -50.35 1.13 -41.01
N ASP A 24 -49.48 1.18 -42.02
CA ASP A 24 -49.41 0.13 -43.03
C ASP A 24 -48.32 -0.87 -42.58
N GLU A 25 -48.78 -1.97 -41.98
CA GLU A 25 -48.00 -3.17 -41.69
C GLU A 25 -47.63 -3.89 -43.00
N GLU A 26 -46.36 -3.85 -43.40
CA GLU A 26 -45.79 -4.89 -44.27
C GLU A 26 -45.18 -5.99 -43.39
N SER A 27 -46.03 -6.93 -42.97
CA SER A 27 -45.65 -8.16 -42.28
C SER A 27 -44.92 -9.11 -43.24
N SER A 28 -43.59 -9.12 -43.23
CA SER A 28 -42.82 -10.25 -43.76
C SER A 28 -42.56 -11.26 -42.64
N GLU A 29 -43.35 -12.33 -42.63
CA GLU A 29 -43.16 -13.48 -41.74
C GLU A 29 -41.79 -14.14 -41.99
N VAL A 30 -40.85 -13.92 -41.07
CA VAL A 30 -39.59 -14.69 -41.01
C VAL A 30 -39.92 -16.10 -40.48
N PRO A 31 -39.54 -17.20 -41.17
CA PRO A 31 -39.90 -18.54 -40.71
C PRO A 31 -39.30 -18.82 -39.32
N SER A 32 -40.09 -19.40 -38.43
CA SER A 32 -39.79 -19.60 -36.99
C SER A 32 -38.42 -20.23 -36.68
N GLY A 33 -37.91 -21.10 -37.57
CA GLY A 33 -36.57 -21.69 -37.45
C GLY A 33 -35.40 -20.71 -37.66
N PHE A 34 -35.60 -19.62 -38.40
CA PHE A 34 -34.60 -18.58 -38.63
C PHE A 34 -34.50 -17.60 -37.45
N ALA A 35 -35.63 -17.26 -36.83
CA ALA A 35 -35.66 -16.44 -35.61
C ALA A 35 -34.93 -17.11 -34.43
N VAL A 36 -35.01 -18.45 -34.32
CA VAL A 36 -34.29 -19.24 -33.30
C VAL A 36 -32.77 -19.25 -33.56
N LYS A 37 -32.33 -19.39 -34.81
CA LYS A 37 -30.91 -19.37 -35.17
C LYS A 37 -30.25 -18.00 -34.93
N GLY A 38 -30.96 -16.90 -35.19
CA GLY A 38 -30.50 -15.55 -34.85
C GLY A 38 -30.32 -15.33 -33.35
N LYS A 39 -31.23 -15.88 -32.52
CA LYS A 39 -31.13 -15.78 -31.04
C LYS A 39 -29.95 -16.57 -30.47
N VAL A 40 -29.69 -17.79 -30.97
CA VAL A 40 -28.54 -18.60 -30.52
C VAL A 40 -27.22 -17.94 -30.90
N HIS A 41 -27.11 -17.40 -32.12
CA HIS A 41 -25.91 -16.70 -32.57
C HIS A 41 -25.63 -15.45 -31.71
N GLY A 42 -26.64 -14.63 -31.44
CA GLY A 42 -26.50 -13.49 -30.53
C GLY A 42 -26.05 -13.89 -29.12
N CYS A 43 -26.59 -14.97 -28.56
CA CYS A 43 -26.17 -15.47 -27.24
C CYS A 43 -24.71 -15.95 -27.24
N LEU A 44 -24.26 -16.63 -28.29
CA LEU A 44 -22.87 -17.03 -28.45
C LEU A 44 -21.95 -15.80 -28.52
N GLN A 45 -22.33 -14.76 -29.25
CA GLN A 45 -21.55 -13.53 -29.29
C GLN A 45 -21.47 -12.82 -27.94
N VAL A 46 -22.54 -12.83 -27.14
CA VAL A 46 -22.52 -12.28 -25.77
C VAL A 46 -21.53 -13.05 -24.89
N LEU A 47 -21.54 -14.39 -24.96
CA LEU A 47 -20.61 -15.23 -24.20
C LEU A 47 -19.16 -15.09 -24.70
N GLY A 48 -18.95 -14.98 -26.02
CA GLY A 48 -17.63 -14.72 -26.59
C GLY A 48 -17.08 -13.37 -26.15
N ALA A 49 -17.90 -12.31 -26.19
CA ALA A 49 -17.54 -11.00 -25.67
C ALA A 49 -17.30 -11.05 -24.15
N PHE A 50 -18.05 -11.84 -23.39
CA PHE A 50 -17.81 -12.07 -21.97
C PHE A 50 -16.39 -12.56 -21.69
N PHE A 51 -15.90 -13.53 -22.46
CA PHE A 51 -14.52 -14.01 -22.32
C PHE A 51 -13.47 -12.97 -22.74
N ILE A 52 -13.76 -12.14 -23.76
CA ILE A 52 -12.89 -10.99 -24.07
C ILE A 52 -12.83 -10.03 -22.88
N PHE A 53 -13.97 -9.63 -22.33
CA PHE A 53 -14.02 -8.73 -21.17
C PHE A 53 -13.35 -9.32 -19.93
N PHE A 54 -13.53 -10.62 -19.69
CA PHE A 54 -12.85 -11.36 -18.63
C PHE A 54 -11.33 -11.20 -18.70
N ASN A 55 -10.75 -11.40 -19.89
CA ASN A 55 -9.31 -11.28 -20.06
C ASN A 55 -8.84 -9.82 -20.04
N VAL A 56 -9.46 -8.98 -20.87
CA VAL A 56 -8.98 -7.63 -21.18
C VAL A 56 -9.13 -6.70 -19.98
N TRP A 57 -10.33 -6.63 -19.40
CA TRP A 57 -10.61 -5.76 -18.26
C TRP A 57 -10.38 -6.46 -16.93
N GLY A 58 -10.59 -7.78 -16.85
CA GLY A 58 -10.31 -8.52 -15.63
C GLY A 58 -8.84 -8.48 -15.23
N LEU A 59 -7.91 -8.63 -16.19
CA LEU A 59 -6.48 -8.49 -15.89
C LEU A 59 -6.15 -7.07 -15.40
N ASN A 60 -6.70 -6.03 -16.03
CA ASN A 60 -6.53 -4.63 -15.57
C ASN A 60 -7.04 -4.44 -14.13
N LEU A 61 -8.22 -4.97 -13.80
CA LEU A 61 -8.79 -4.89 -12.45
C LEU A 61 -7.95 -5.66 -11.41
N SER A 62 -7.21 -6.68 -11.83
CA SER A 62 -6.28 -7.41 -10.96
C SER A 62 -4.90 -6.74 -10.80
N PHE A 63 -4.60 -5.65 -11.54
CA PHE A 63 -3.27 -5.04 -11.57
C PHE A 63 -2.78 -4.56 -10.19
N GLY A 64 -3.69 -4.14 -9.30
CA GLY A 64 -3.32 -3.75 -7.93
C GLY A 64 -2.52 -4.83 -7.19
N THR A 65 -2.85 -6.12 -7.41
CA THR A 65 -2.10 -7.24 -6.83
C THR A 65 -0.69 -7.38 -7.43
N PHE A 66 -0.55 -7.18 -8.74
CA PHE A 66 0.75 -7.16 -9.42
C PHE A 66 1.61 -5.99 -8.93
N GLN A 67 1.02 -4.80 -8.81
CA GLN A 67 1.69 -3.59 -8.34
C GLN A 67 2.27 -3.77 -6.92
N SER A 68 1.47 -4.29 -5.98
CA SER A 68 1.94 -4.56 -4.62
C SER A 68 3.10 -5.56 -4.61
N PHE A 69 3.01 -6.64 -5.39
CA PHE A 69 4.09 -7.63 -5.49
C PHE A 69 5.37 -7.06 -6.12
N TYR A 70 5.24 -6.26 -7.18
CA TYR A 70 6.38 -5.58 -7.80
C TYR A 70 7.09 -4.65 -6.83
N ALA A 71 6.34 -3.83 -6.10
CA ALA A 71 6.91 -2.85 -5.18
C ALA A 71 7.54 -3.50 -3.94
N LEU A 72 6.92 -4.56 -3.40
CA LEU A 72 7.36 -5.14 -2.12
C LEU A 72 8.37 -6.28 -2.27
N THR A 73 8.39 -6.98 -3.40
CA THR A 73 9.12 -8.26 -3.50
C THR A 73 9.93 -8.39 -4.78
N TYR A 74 9.39 -8.02 -5.94
CA TYR A 74 10.00 -8.38 -7.23
C TYR A 74 11.01 -7.35 -7.74
N ILE A 75 10.70 -6.06 -7.67
CA ILE A 75 11.54 -4.95 -8.12
C ILE A 75 11.54 -3.79 -7.10
N PRO A 76 11.98 -4.04 -5.85
CA PRO A 76 11.90 -3.05 -4.76
C PRO A 76 12.79 -1.81 -4.96
N SER A 77 13.71 -1.84 -5.92
CA SER A 77 14.54 -0.70 -6.30
C SER A 77 13.81 0.34 -7.15
N SER A 78 12.67 0.00 -7.75
CA SER A 78 11.85 0.92 -8.53
C SER A 78 10.84 1.65 -7.63
N THR A 79 10.56 2.92 -7.93
CA THR A 79 9.60 3.68 -7.12
C THR A 79 8.17 3.18 -7.34
N SER A 80 7.29 3.36 -6.35
CA SER A 80 5.87 3.00 -6.49
C SER A 80 5.20 3.72 -7.68
N SER A 81 5.61 4.96 -7.95
CA SER A 81 5.14 5.74 -9.10
C SER A 81 5.59 5.14 -10.42
N ASP A 82 6.84 4.65 -10.54
CA ASP A 82 7.33 3.99 -11.76
C ASP A 82 6.54 2.71 -12.02
N ILE A 83 6.29 1.92 -10.98
CA ILE A 83 5.54 0.67 -11.09
C ILE A 83 4.08 0.93 -11.52
N ALA A 84 3.45 1.99 -11.02
CA ALA A 84 2.09 2.37 -11.40
C ALA A 84 1.95 2.71 -12.91
N TRP A 85 3.03 3.16 -13.57
CA TRP A 85 3.02 3.40 -15.02
C TRP A 85 2.76 2.14 -15.84
N ILE A 86 3.15 0.95 -15.36
CA ILE A 86 2.94 -0.31 -16.09
C ILE A 86 1.44 -0.55 -16.32
N GLY A 87 0.64 -0.52 -15.25
CA GLY A 87 -0.80 -0.75 -15.34
C GLY A 87 -1.54 0.40 -16.00
N THR A 88 -1.10 1.63 -15.76
CA THR A 88 -1.71 2.83 -16.35
C THR A 88 -1.54 2.86 -17.86
N ILE A 89 -0.35 2.53 -18.38
CA ILE A 89 -0.09 2.41 -19.82
C ILE A 89 -0.86 1.23 -20.43
N GLN A 90 -0.93 0.10 -19.74
CA GLN A 90 -1.76 -1.05 -20.16
C GLN A 90 -3.22 -0.63 -20.36
N SER A 91 -3.81 0.04 -19.37
CA SER A 91 -5.17 0.56 -19.42
C SER A 91 -5.36 1.65 -20.48
N TRP A 92 -4.40 2.55 -20.62
CA TRP A 92 -4.46 3.63 -21.60
C TRP A 92 -4.41 3.09 -23.03
N LEU A 93 -3.49 2.17 -23.35
CA LEU A 93 -3.38 1.54 -24.66
C LEU A 93 -4.59 0.69 -25.02
N LEU A 94 -5.23 0.04 -24.04
CA LEU A 94 -6.51 -0.65 -24.22
C LEU A 94 -7.58 0.31 -24.75
N ILE A 95 -7.69 1.51 -24.18
CA ILE A 95 -8.74 2.47 -24.54
C ILE A 95 -8.36 3.28 -25.80
N VAL A 96 -7.14 3.80 -25.90
CA VAL A 96 -6.62 4.52 -27.09
C VAL A 96 -6.55 3.62 -28.31
N GLY A 97 -6.32 2.32 -28.12
CA GLY A 97 -6.44 1.33 -29.18
C GLY A 97 -7.78 1.38 -29.90
N GLY A 98 -8.83 1.96 -29.28
CA GLY A 98 -10.10 2.34 -29.90
C GLY A 98 -9.97 3.15 -31.19
N LEU A 99 -9.02 4.09 -31.27
CA LEU A 99 -8.79 4.94 -32.45
C LEU A 99 -8.35 4.14 -33.68
N LEU A 100 -7.57 3.08 -33.47
CA LEU A 100 -7.09 2.20 -34.54
C LEU A 100 -8.09 1.07 -34.81
N SER A 101 -8.65 0.50 -33.75
CA SER A 101 -9.55 -0.65 -33.82
C SER A 101 -10.91 -0.31 -34.41
N GLY A 102 -11.45 0.90 -34.15
CA GLY A 102 -12.71 1.36 -34.75
C GLY A 102 -12.71 1.34 -36.28
N PRO A 103 -11.78 2.05 -36.95
CA PRO A 103 -11.66 2.03 -38.41
C PRO A 103 -11.36 0.63 -38.97
N LEU A 104 -10.48 -0.15 -38.33
CA LEU A 104 -10.18 -1.53 -38.76
C LEU A 104 -11.41 -2.44 -38.68
N PHE A 105 -12.24 -2.27 -37.65
CA PHE A 105 -13.51 -2.97 -37.51
C PHE A 105 -14.50 -2.56 -38.59
N ASP A 106 -14.61 -1.26 -38.85
CA ASP A 106 -15.49 -0.70 -39.88
C ASP A 106 -15.07 -1.14 -41.30
N LEU A 107 -13.78 -1.43 -41.52
CA LEU A 107 -13.23 -2.02 -42.75
C LEU A 107 -13.46 -3.54 -42.87
N GLY A 108 -13.96 -4.19 -41.82
CA GLY A 108 -14.27 -5.61 -41.82
C GLY A 108 -13.13 -6.53 -41.35
N TYR A 109 -12.06 -5.99 -40.76
CA TYR A 109 -10.92 -6.79 -40.27
C TYR A 109 -11.16 -7.45 -38.91
N ASN A 110 -12.41 -7.72 -38.52
CA ASN A 110 -12.78 -8.23 -37.20
C ASN A 110 -12.06 -9.56 -36.83
N GLN A 111 -11.91 -10.48 -37.78
CA GLN A 111 -11.21 -11.76 -37.60
C GLN A 111 -9.73 -11.53 -37.29
N SER A 112 -9.05 -10.72 -38.11
CA SER A 112 -7.64 -10.40 -37.94
C SER A 112 -7.38 -9.68 -36.61
N MET A 113 -8.27 -8.77 -36.21
CA MET A 113 -8.15 -8.05 -34.94
C MET A 113 -8.26 -9.00 -33.74
N ILE A 114 -9.25 -9.91 -33.74
CA ILE A 114 -9.43 -10.88 -32.66
C ILE A 114 -8.23 -11.83 -32.57
N MET A 115 -7.71 -12.30 -33.70
CA MET A 115 -6.53 -13.18 -33.72
C MET A 115 -5.27 -12.46 -33.24
N VAL A 116 -4.93 -11.32 -33.85
CA VAL A 116 -3.70 -10.57 -33.54
C VAL A 116 -3.73 -10.06 -32.11
N GLY A 117 -4.85 -9.50 -31.66
CA GLY A 117 -5.00 -9.01 -30.28
C GLY A 117 -4.84 -10.12 -29.25
N SER A 118 -5.39 -11.31 -29.51
CA SER A 118 -5.27 -12.47 -28.62
C SER A 118 -3.84 -12.99 -28.55
N ILE A 119 -3.17 -13.12 -29.71
CA ILE A 119 -1.77 -13.55 -29.79
C ILE A 119 -0.86 -12.57 -29.06
N LEU A 120 -1.05 -11.27 -29.29
CA LEU A 120 -0.22 -10.22 -28.67
C LEU A 120 -0.41 -10.19 -27.15
N GLY A 121 -1.66 -10.28 -26.67
CA GLY A 121 -1.96 -10.39 -25.24
C GLY A 121 -1.29 -11.59 -24.57
N VAL A 122 -1.46 -12.79 -25.15
CA VAL A 122 -0.85 -14.02 -24.60
C VAL A 122 0.66 -13.98 -24.65
N THR A 123 1.23 -13.49 -25.75
CA THR A 123 2.68 -13.34 -25.90
C THR A 123 3.24 -12.35 -24.88
N GLY A 124 2.57 -11.22 -24.66
CA GLY A 124 2.94 -10.25 -23.63
C GLY A 124 3.00 -10.87 -22.24
N MET A 125 1.98 -11.63 -21.85
CA MET A 125 2.00 -12.34 -20.56
C MET A 125 3.05 -13.46 -20.50
N MET A 126 3.29 -14.19 -21.59
CA MET A 126 4.35 -15.20 -21.64
C MET A 126 5.74 -14.56 -21.51
N MET A 127 5.98 -13.42 -22.15
CA MET A 127 7.24 -12.67 -22.04
C MET A 127 7.41 -12.04 -20.66
N LEU A 128 6.31 -11.59 -20.03
CA LEU A 128 6.34 -11.12 -18.64
C LEU A 128 6.87 -12.19 -17.68
N SER A 129 6.59 -13.48 -17.94
CA SER A 129 7.11 -14.57 -17.12
C SER A 129 8.64 -14.70 -17.12
N LEU A 130 9.34 -14.05 -18.06
CA LEU A 130 10.79 -14.05 -18.19
C LEU A 130 11.42 -12.72 -17.75
N ALA A 131 10.60 -11.73 -17.39
CA ALA A 131 11.07 -10.39 -17.08
C ALA A 131 11.57 -10.30 -15.63
N HIS A 132 12.78 -9.77 -15.45
CA HIS A 132 13.38 -9.51 -14.13
C HIS A 132 13.68 -8.02 -13.87
N GLU A 133 13.60 -7.18 -14.91
CA GLU A 133 13.85 -5.75 -14.83
C GLU A 133 12.60 -4.95 -15.17
N TYR A 134 12.51 -3.74 -14.61
CA TYR A 134 11.38 -2.82 -14.82
C TYR A 134 11.02 -2.65 -16.31
N TYR A 135 12.01 -2.38 -17.17
CA TYR A 135 11.76 -2.14 -18.60
C TYR A 135 11.17 -3.36 -19.32
N ALA A 136 11.62 -4.56 -18.96
CA ALA A 136 11.10 -5.80 -19.54
C ALA A 136 9.64 -6.04 -19.09
N ILE A 137 9.31 -5.76 -17.82
CA ILE A 137 7.94 -5.83 -17.30
C ILE A 137 7.06 -4.78 -17.98
N PHE A 138 7.54 -3.53 -18.09
CA PHE A 138 6.81 -2.44 -18.73
C PHE A 138 6.51 -2.71 -20.21
N LEU A 139 7.48 -3.25 -20.97
CA LEU A 139 7.30 -3.57 -22.38
C LEU A 139 6.35 -4.76 -22.58
N SER A 140 6.47 -5.80 -21.76
CA SER A 140 5.66 -7.01 -21.87
C SER A 140 4.22 -6.81 -21.39
N GLN A 141 4.03 -6.29 -20.17
CA GLN A 141 2.72 -6.09 -19.56
C GLN A 141 2.08 -4.76 -19.94
N GLY A 142 2.82 -3.65 -19.85
CA GLY A 142 2.29 -2.33 -20.17
C GLY A 142 1.95 -2.21 -21.65
N VAL A 143 2.96 -2.39 -22.51
CA VAL A 143 2.85 -2.08 -23.94
C VAL A 143 2.25 -3.24 -24.74
N CYS A 144 2.86 -4.43 -24.70
CA CYS A 144 2.46 -5.55 -25.54
C CYS A 144 1.05 -6.05 -25.22
N VAL A 145 0.74 -6.32 -23.95
CA VAL A 145 -0.61 -6.69 -23.53
C VAL A 145 -1.61 -5.55 -23.79
N GLY A 146 -1.25 -4.30 -23.49
CA GLY A 146 -2.11 -3.12 -23.72
C GLY A 146 -2.52 -2.96 -25.19
N LEU A 147 -1.56 -3.05 -26.13
CA LEU A 147 -1.83 -3.03 -27.57
C LEU A 147 -2.72 -4.20 -28.01
N GLY A 148 -2.44 -5.41 -27.49
CA GLY A 148 -3.24 -6.59 -27.81
C GLY A 148 -4.70 -6.41 -27.38
N PHE A 149 -4.90 -5.93 -26.16
CA PHE A 149 -6.22 -5.66 -25.60
C PHE A 149 -6.97 -4.55 -26.34
N GLY A 150 -6.28 -3.51 -26.79
CA GLY A 150 -6.86 -2.43 -27.59
C GLY A 150 -7.46 -2.91 -28.92
N LEU A 151 -6.88 -3.95 -29.54
CA LEU A 151 -7.44 -4.56 -30.75
C LEU A 151 -8.67 -5.43 -30.48
N LEU A 152 -8.84 -5.94 -29.27
CA LEU A 152 -9.95 -6.85 -28.90
C LEU A 152 -11.20 -6.10 -28.41
N TYR A 153 -11.01 -4.95 -27.78
CA TYR A 153 -12.07 -4.25 -27.05
C TYR A 153 -13.21 -3.78 -27.96
N VAL A 154 -12.91 -3.03 -29.04
CA VAL A 154 -13.94 -2.50 -29.94
C VAL A 154 -14.70 -3.61 -30.69
N PRO A 155 -14.06 -4.63 -31.28
CA PRO A 155 -14.78 -5.73 -31.93
C PRO A 155 -15.75 -6.47 -31.00
N ALA A 156 -15.36 -6.70 -29.73
CA ALA A 156 -16.23 -7.38 -28.77
C ALA A 156 -17.53 -6.58 -28.51
N ILE A 157 -17.42 -5.26 -28.36
CA ILE A 157 -18.59 -4.38 -28.16
C ILE A 157 -19.43 -4.28 -29.44
N ALA A 158 -18.77 -4.08 -30.58
CA ALA A 158 -19.45 -3.77 -31.83
C ALA A 158 -20.19 -4.99 -32.41
N LEU A 159 -19.65 -6.20 -32.28
CA LEU A 159 -20.32 -7.44 -32.67
C LEU A 159 -21.60 -7.67 -31.85
N VAL A 160 -21.51 -7.56 -30.52
CA VAL A 160 -22.69 -7.68 -29.64
C VAL A 160 -23.72 -6.60 -29.95
N SER A 161 -23.28 -5.35 -30.17
CA SER A 161 -24.18 -4.23 -30.46
C SER A 161 -24.91 -4.37 -31.80
N ARG A 162 -24.31 -5.07 -32.78
CA ARG A 162 -24.94 -5.39 -34.06
C ARG A 162 -25.98 -6.50 -33.96
N SER A 163 -25.73 -7.51 -33.13
CA SER A 163 -26.65 -8.65 -32.99
C SER A 163 -27.90 -8.36 -32.15
N PHE A 164 -27.91 -7.26 -31.39
CA PHE A 164 -29.05 -6.85 -30.57
C PHE A 164 -29.45 -5.40 -30.86
N THR A 165 -30.70 -5.23 -31.33
CA THR A 165 -31.31 -3.91 -31.55
C THR A 165 -32.15 -3.49 -30.34
N THR A 166 -33.04 -4.34 -29.85
CA THR A 166 -33.99 -4.02 -28.77
C THR A 166 -33.40 -4.20 -27.36
N ARG A 167 -32.60 -5.25 -27.14
CA ARG A 167 -32.01 -5.60 -25.82
C ARG A 167 -30.51 -5.32 -25.72
N ARG A 168 -30.02 -4.33 -26.48
CA ARG A 168 -28.60 -4.01 -26.61
C ARG A 168 -27.91 -3.74 -25.27
N ALA A 169 -28.51 -2.90 -24.44
CA ALA A 169 -27.95 -2.54 -23.13
C ALA A 169 -27.75 -3.78 -22.25
N VAL A 170 -28.74 -4.67 -22.18
CA VAL A 170 -28.67 -5.93 -21.42
C VAL A 170 -27.58 -6.85 -21.97
N ALA A 171 -27.49 -7.01 -23.29
CA ALA A 171 -26.45 -7.84 -23.92
C ALA A 171 -25.02 -7.32 -23.63
N LEU A 172 -24.84 -6.00 -23.62
CA LEU A 172 -23.58 -5.37 -23.22
C LEU A 172 -23.33 -5.47 -21.71
N GLY A 173 -24.38 -5.37 -20.88
CA GLY A 173 -24.28 -5.59 -19.43
C GLY A 173 -23.82 -6.99 -19.08
N VAL A 174 -24.45 -8.01 -19.68
CA VAL A 174 -24.08 -9.41 -19.49
C VAL A 174 -22.67 -9.68 -19.99
N SER A 175 -22.32 -9.28 -21.21
CA SER A 175 -20.97 -9.51 -21.74
C SER A 175 -19.90 -8.76 -20.94
N SER A 176 -20.11 -7.50 -20.60
CA SER A 176 -19.14 -6.74 -19.80
C SER A 176 -18.98 -7.27 -18.37
N SER A 177 -19.94 -8.04 -17.84
CA SER A 177 -19.82 -8.68 -16.52
C SER A 177 -18.66 -9.68 -16.43
N GLY A 178 -18.09 -10.09 -17.57
CA GLY A 178 -16.85 -10.87 -17.59
C GLY A 178 -15.70 -10.15 -16.90
N ALA A 179 -15.62 -8.82 -17.00
CA ALA A 179 -14.54 -8.02 -16.44
C ALA A 179 -14.36 -8.19 -14.92
N PRO A 180 -15.37 -7.94 -14.06
CA PRO A 180 -15.22 -8.17 -12.62
C PRO A 180 -14.98 -9.65 -12.26
N VAL A 181 -15.59 -10.60 -12.99
CA VAL A 181 -15.33 -12.04 -12.79
C VAL A 181 -13.86 -12.37 -13.05
N GLY A 182 -13.31 -11.88 -14.17
CA GLY A 182 -11.90 -12.05 -14.51
C GLY A 182 -10.97 -11.41 -13.49
N GLY A 183 -11.31 -10.23 -12.97
CA GLY A 183 -10.56 -9.57 -11.89
C GLY A 183 -10.47 -10.43 -10.63
N ILE A 184 -11.60 -10.99 -10.17
CA ILE A 184 -11.63 -11.88 -9.01
C ILE A 184 -10.78 -13.13 -9.24
N ILE A 185 -10.94 -13.79 -10.40
CA ILE A 185 -10.21 -15.01 -10.70
C ILE A 185 -8.70 -14.75 -10.84
N TYR A 186 -8.28 -13.71 -11.56
CA TYR A 186 -6.86 -13.40 -11.73
C TYR A 186 -6.18 -12.94 -10.45
N THR A 187 -6.83 -12.09 -9.64
CA THR A 187 -6.31 -11.75 -8.30
C THR A 187 -6.17 -12.98 -7.41
N THR A 188 -7.17 -13.88 -7.43
CA THR A 188 -7.12 -15.12 -6.64
C THR A 188 -6.03 -16.07 -7.13
N MET A 189 -5.91 -16.27 -8.43
CA MET A 189 -4.84 -17.07 -9.05
C MET A 189 -3.48 -16.51 -8.63
N PHE A 190 -3.27 -15.20 -8.77
CA PHE A 190 -2.02 -14.58 -8.39
C PHE A 190 -1.70 -14.80 -6.91
N ASN A 191 -2.61 -14.46 -6.00
CA ASN A 191 -2.37 -14.57 -4.55
C ASN A 191 -2.18 -16.00 -4.04
N GLN A 192 -2.89 -16.99 -4.59
CA GLN A 192 -2.85 -18.37 -4.09
C GLN A 192 -1.80 -19.24 -4.77
N ILE A 193 -1.44 -18.94 -6.02
CA ILE A 193 -0.50 -19.74 -6.81
C ILE A 193 0.93 -19.19 -6.66
N LEU A 194 1.10 -17.86 -6.57
CA LEU A 194 2.41 -17.22 -6.45
C LEU A 194 3.27 -17.80 -5.31
N PRO A 195 2.77 -18.02 -4.09
CA PRO A 195 3.59 -18.58 -3.01
C PRO A 195 4.02 -20.04 -3.25
N LYS A 196 3.33 -20.77 -4.13
CA LYS A 196 3.53 -22.22 -4.36
C LYS A 196 4.52 -22.51 -5.48
N VAL A 197 4.46 -21.74 -6.57
CA VAL A 197 5.23 -22.02 -7.80
C VAL A 197 6.09 -20.85 -8.28
N GLY A 198 6.04 -19.71 -7.59
CA GLY A 198 6.78 -18.51 -7.94
C GLY A 198 6.17 -17.71 -9.10
N PHE A 199 6.73 -16.53 -9.35
CA PHE A 199 6.20 -15.56 -10.30
C PHE A 199 6.15 -16.07 -11.76
N PRO A 200 7.23 -16.64 -12.34
CA PRO A 200 7.21 -17.07 -13.75
C PRO A 200 6.09 -18.06 -14.07
N TRP A 201 5.90 -19.08 -13.22
CA TRP A 201 4.86 -20.09 -13.45
C TRP A 201 3.45 -19.56 -13.18
N THR A 202 3.29 -18.66 -12.21
CA THR A 202 2.00 -18.01 -11.94
C THR A 202 1.51 -17.23 -13.15
N VAL A 203 2.40 -16.41 -13.75
CA VAL A 203 2.06 -15.62 -14.94
C VAL A 203 1.79 -16.50 -16.16
N ARG A 204 2.53 -17.61 -16.33
CA ARG A 204 2.26 -18.58 -17.41
C ARG A 204 0.90 -19.26 -17.25
N LEU A 205 0.52 -19.65 -16.03
CA LEU A 205 -0.80 -20.22 -15.76
C LEU A 205 -1.92 -19.23 -16.08
N VAL A 206 -1.76 -17.96 -15.71
CA VAL A 206 -2.65 -16.87 -16.14
C VAL A 206 -2.71 -16.78 -17.67
N ALA A 207 -1.57 -16.82 -18.35
CA ALA A 207 -1.51 -16.76 -19.82
C ALA A 207 -2.18 -17.96 -20.50
N PHE A 208 -2.09 -19.17 -19.94
CA PHE A 208 -2.79 -20.35 -20.46
C PHE A 208 -4.31 -20.27 -20.30
N VAL A 209 -4.79 -19.78 -19.15
CA VAL A 209 -6.22 -19.51 -18.96
C VAL A 209 -6.69 -18.46 -19.96
N MET A 210 -5.93 -17.38 -20.10
CA MET A 210 -6.23 -16.32 -21.06
C MET A 210 -6.29 -16.85 -22.51
N LEU A 211 -5.34 -17.69 -22.91
CA LEU A 211 -5.32 -18.33 -24.22
C LEU A 211 -6.56 -19.21 -24.46
N ALA A 212 -6.92 -20.07 -23.51
CA ALA A 212 -8.08 -20.93 -23.62
C ALA A 212 -9.38 -20.12 -23.80
N LEU A 213 -9.52 -19.05 -23.01
CA LEU A 213 -10.67 -18.15 -23.09
C LEU A 213 -10.69 -17.34 -24.40
N PHE A 214 -9.54 -16.92 -24.92
CA PHE A 214 -9.47 -16.25 -26.22
C PHE A 214 -9.79 -17.18 -27.39
N ILE A 215 -9.36 -18.44 -27.35
CA ILE A 215 -9.74 -19.45 -28.35
C ILE A 215 -11.27 -19.64 -28.32
N ALA A 216 -11.85 -19.84 -27.13
CA ALA A 216 -13.29 -19.96 -26.97
C ALA A 216 -14.03 -18.71 -27.48
N ALA A 217 -13.55 -17.51 -27.13
CA ALA A 217 -14.11 -16.25 -27.58
C ALA A 217 -14.07 -16.11 -29.12
N ALA A 218 -12.95 -16.45 -29.74
CA ALA A 218 -12.80 -16.40 -31.20
C ALA A 218 -13.79 -17.33 -31.89
N LEU A 219 -13.94 -18.57 -31.41
CA LEU A 219 -14.91 -19.54 -31.97
C LEU A 219 -16.36 -19.05 -31.85
N MET A 220 -16.71 -18.40 -30.72
CA MET A 220 -18.07 -17.91 -30.46
C MET A 220 -18.40 -16.61 -31.21
N LEU A 221 -17.45 -15.66 -31.27
CA LEU A 221 -17.62 -14.37 -31.94
C LEU A 221 -17.55 -14.48 -33.47
N LEU A 222 -16.70 -15.38 -33.97
CA LEU A 222 -16.48 -15.57 -35.42
C LEU A 222 -17.31 -16.71 -36.00
N TRP A 223 -18.25 -17.25 -35.23
CA TRP A 223 -19.13 -18.31 -35.70
C TRP A 223 -19.82 -17.87 -37.00
N PRO A 224 -19.68 -18.61 -38.12
CA PRO A 224 -20.09 -18.12 -39.43
C PRO A 224 -21.60 -17.93 -39.50
N GLU A 225 -22.02 -16.68 -39.71
CA GLU A 225 -23.36 -16.37 -40.17
C GLU A 225 -23.42 -16.69 -41.66
N ARG A 226 -24.14 -17.76 -42.05
CA ARG A 226 -24.24 -18.22 -43.46
C ARG A 226 -24.77 -17.15 -44.43
N HIS A 227 -25.22 -15.99 -43.94
CA HIS A 227 -25.70 -14.86 -44.73
C HIS A 227 -25.19 -13.49 -44.27
N SER A 228 -23.98 -13.39 -43.68
CA SER A 228 -23.36 -12.06 -43.57
C SER A 228 -23.03 -11.59 -44.99
N VAL A 229 -23.84 -10.70 -45.55
CA VAL A 229 -23.50 -9.96 -46.76
C VAL A 229 -22.10 -9.41 -46.54
N ARG A 230 -21.09 -9.95 -47.24
CA ARG A 230 -19.77 -9.35 -47.32
C ARG A 230 -19.98 -7.99 -47.95
N VAL A 231 -20.17 -6.97 -47.12
CA VAL A 231 -20.11 -5.58 -47.58
C VAL A 231 -18.70 -5.44 -48.14
N LYS A 232 -18.58 -5.41 -49.47
CA LYS A 232 -17.32 -5.06 -50.12
C LYS A 232 -16.88 -3.75 -49.46
N ALA A 233 -15.62 -3.69 -49.03
CA ALA A 233 -15.01 -2.48 -48.49
C ALA A 233 -14.87 -1.43 -49.61
N THR A 234 -15.99 -0.89 -50.06
CA THR A 234 -16.08 0.18 -51.06
C THR A 234 -16.11 1.49 -50.32
N GLN A 235 -14.92 1.97 -49.97
CA GLN A 235 -14.45 3.37 -49.93
C GLN A 235 -13.37 3.49 -48.85
N ARG A 236 -12.26 4.18 -49.19
CA ARG A 236 -11.22 4.59 -48.22
C ARG A 236 -11.90 5.35 -47.08
N ARG A 237 -12.11 4.70 -45.93
CA ARG A 237 -12.58 5.37 -44.72
C ARG A 237 -11.39 5.96 -43.99
N SER A 238 -11.48 7.26 -43.69
CA SER A 238 -10.48 7.98 -42.91
C SER A 238 -10.41 7.40 -41.50
N LEU A 239 -9.21 7.34 -40.91
CA LEU A 239 -9.01 6.95 -39.51
C LEU A 239 -9.72 7.89 -38.53
N ILE A 240 -10.01 9.11 -38.98
CA ILE A 240 -10.64 10.18 -38.20
C ILE A 240 -11.77 10.77 -39.04
N ASP A 241 -12.97 10.83 -38.46
CA ASP A 241 -14.09 11.58 -39.04
C ASP A 241 -14.13 12.98 -38.45
N LEU A 242 -13.67 13.98 -39.22
CA LEU A 242 -13.62 15.37 -38.77
C LEU A 242 -15.00 15.96 -38.45
N ARG A 243 -16.10 15.34 -38.91
CA ARG A 243 -17.47 15.76 -38.58
C ARG A 243 -17.75 15.65 -37.09
N ALA A 244 -17.16 14.66 -36.40
CA ALA A 244 -17.34 14.47 -34.97
C ALA A 244 -16.89 15.70 -34.16
N PHE A 245 -15.81 16.38 -34.58
CA PHE A 245 -15.31 17.57 -33.89
C PHE A 245 -16.22 18.80 -34.00
N LYS A 246 -17.18 18.79 -34.93
CA LYS A 246 -18.17 19.86 -35.10
C LYS A 246 -19.52 19.51 -34.49
N ASP A 247 -19.67 18.29 -33.98
CA ASP A 247 -20.94 17.76 -33.47
C ASP A 247 -21.06 18.00 -31.96
N LEU A 248 -22.11 18.70 -31.54
CA LEU A 248 -22.33 19.05 -30.14
C LEU A 248 -22.72 17.83 -29.27
N PRO A 249 -23.59 16.90 -29.72
CA PRO A 249 -23.83 15.64 -29.04
C PRO A 249 -22.56 14.83 -28.78
N PHE A 250 -21.65 14.74 -29.76
CA PHE A 250 -20.35 14.09 -29.60
C PHE A 250 -19.53 14.70 -28.45
N TRP A 251 -19.35 16.02 -28.43
CA TRP A 251 -18.58 16.69 -27.38
C TRP A 251 -19.22 16.57 -26.00
N SER A 252 -20.54 16.67 -25.93
CA SER A 252 -21.29 16.51 -24.67
C SER A 252 -21.08 15.11 -24.07
N PHE A 253 -21.15 14.08 -24.91
CA PHE A 253 -20.84 12.71 -24.51
C PHE A 253 -19.36 12.54 -24.12
N ALA A 254 -18.44 13.02 -24.94
CA ALA A 254 -17.00 12.83 -24.74
C ALA A 254 -16.51 13.50 -23.45
N ILE A 255 -16.97 14.72 -23.16
CA ILE A 255 -16.63 15.46 -21.92
C ILE A 255 -17.24 14.75 -20.70
N GLY A 256 -18.52 14.37 -20.75
CA GLY A 256 -19.17 13.65 -19.66
C GLY A 256 -18.48 12.32 -19.36
N ASN A 257 -18.15 11.55 -20.42
CA ASN A 257 -17.42 10.30 -20.30
C ASN A 257 -15.99 10.50 -19.76
N PHE A 258 -15.30 11.58 -20.17
CA PHE A 258 -13.97 11.93 -19.65
C PHE A 258 -13.98 12.11 -18.12
N PHE A 259 -14.86 12.97 -17.60
CA PHE A 259 -14.94 13.20 -16.14
C PHE A 259 -15.39 11.97 -15.37
N LEU A 260 -16.25 11.15 -15.97
CA LEU A 260 -16.68 9.90 -15.36
C LEU A 260 -15.51 8.92 -15.23
N TYR A 261 -14.72 8.73 -16.29
CA TYR A 261 -13.54 7.86 -16.24
C TYR A 261 -12.45 8.37 -15.29
N LEU A 262 -12.33 9.71 -15.13
CA LEU A 262 -11.41 10.31 -14.17
C LEU A 262 -11.72 9.90 -12.71
N GLY A 263 -13.00 9.78 -12.36
CA GLY A 263 -13.45 9.45 -11.00
C GLY A 263 -13.75 7.96 -10.75
N TYR A 264 -14.16 7.22 -11.78
CA TYR A 264 -14.72 5.87 -11.66
C TYR A 264 -13.73 4.82 -11.11
N ILE A 265 -12.48 4.83 -11.58
CA ILE A 265 -11.48 3.81 -11.19
C ILE A 265 -10.94 4.05 -9.78
N THR A 266 -10.89 5.31 -9.35
CA THR A 266 -10.21 5.74 -8.12
C THR A 266 -10.63 4.93 -6.89
N PRO A 267 -11.93 4.71 -6.60
CA PRO A 267 -12.31 3.91 -5.44
C PRO A 267 -11.83 2.47 -5.46
N PHE A 268 -11.83 1.80 -6.62
CA PHE A 268 -11.36 0.42 -6.72
C PHE A 268 -9.89 0.28 -6.35
N TYR A 269 -9.06 1.28 -6.65
CA TYR A 269 -7.64 1.28 -6.27
C TYR A 269 -7.41 1.58 -4.79
N TYR A 270 -8.20 2.47 -4.17
CA TYR A 270 -7.99 2.87 -2.78
C TYR A 270 -8.75 2.04 -1.75
N ILE A 271 -9.70 1.18 -2.16
CA ILE A 271 -10.45 0.33 -1.24
C ILE A 271 -9.51 -0.50 -0.33
N PRO A 272 -8.51 -1.24 -0.86
CA PRO A 272 -7.61 -2.02 -0.03
C PRO A 272 -6.77 -1.15 0.92
N THR A 273 -6.17 -0.09 0.39
CA THR A 273 -5.31 0.82 1.16
C THR A 273 -6.07 1.50 2.30
N TYR A 274 -7.30 1.94 2.07
CA TYR A 274 -8.14 2.54 3.10
C TYR A 274 -8.50 1.54 4.21
N ALA A 275 -8.83 0.29 3.84
CA ALA A 275 -9.12 -0.77 4.80
C ALA A 275 -7.92 -1.08 5.70
N GLU A 276 -6.72 -1.13 5.16
CA GLU A 276 -5.51 -1.44 5.94
C GLU A 276 -5.07 -0.23 6.79
N THR A 277 -4.98 0.96 6.18
CA THR A 277 -4.34 2.13 6.83
C THR A 277 -5.28 2.91 7.74
N LYS A 278 -6.54 3.09 7.36
CA LYS A 278 -7.49 3.91 8.14
C LYS A 278 -8.31 3.07 9.11
N LEU A 279 -8.72 1.87 8.68
CA LEU A 279 -9.51 0.95 9.51
C LEU A 279 -8.66 -0.09 10.27
N GLY A 280 -7.36 -0.21 9.97
CA GLY A 280 -6.45 -1.12 10.67
C GLY A 280 -6.73 -2.61 10.42
N THR A 281 -7.34 -2.96 9.28
CA THR A 281 -7.73 -4.34 8.97
C THR A 281 -6.57 -5.16 8.39
N SER A 282 -6.70 -6.49 8.43
CA SER A 282 -5.72 -7.39 7.81
C SER A 282 -5.77 -7.31 6.27
N SER A 283 -4.64 -7.59 5.62
CA SER A 283 -4.55 -7.56 4.14
C SER A 283 -5.51 -8.55 3.45
N ALA A 284 -5.79 -9.68 4.11
CA ALA A 284 -6.81 -10.63 3.65
C ALA A 284 -8.21 -10.00 3.68
N MET A 285 -8.55 -9.25 4.72
CA MET A 285 -9.84 -8.56 4.81
C MET A 285 -9.93 -7.43 3.77
N ALA A 286 -8.89 -6.61 3.62
CA ALA A 286 -8.83 -5.56 2.61
C ALA A 286 -9.06 -6.10 1.18
N SER A 287 -8.44 -7.24 0.87
CA SER A 287 -8.66 -7.96 -0.39
C SER A 287 -10.09 -8.48 -0.53
N ASN A 288 -10.70 -8.99 0.55
CA ASN A 288 -12.09 -9.44 0.55
C ASN A 288 -13.07 -8.28 0.27
N VAL A 289 -12.84 -7.09 0.83
CA VAL A 289 -13.70 -5.92 0.57
C VAL A 289 -13.66 -5.53 -0.92
N LEU A 290 -12.47 -5.57 -1.54
CA LEU A 290 -12.35 -5.36 -2.98
C LEU A 290 -13.11 -6.43 -3.78
N MET A 291 -12.97 -7.71 -3.42
CA MET A 291 -13.71 -8.80 -4.07
C MET A 291 -15.23 -8.65 -3.93
N ILE A 292 -15.73 -8.16 -2.79
CA ILE A 292 -17.15 -7.86 -2.58
C ILE A 292 -17.63 -6.78 -3.56
N SER A 293 -16.86 -5.71 -3.74
CA SER A 293 -17.16 -4.65 -4.72
C SER A 293 -17.20 -5.19 -6.15
N GLN A 294 -16.27 -6.06 -6.52
CA GLN A 294 -16.26 -6.68 -7.84
C GLN A 294 -17.45 -7.63 -8.04
N ALA A 295 -17.79 -8.43 -7.02
CA ALA A 295 -18.93 -9.34 -7.06
C ALA A 295 -20.27 -8.57 -7.17
N SER A 296 -20.43 -7.47 -6.43
CA SER A 296 -21.62 -6.63 -6.57
C SER A 296 -21.68 -5.95 -7.94
N SER A 297 -20.54 -5.62 -8.55
CA SER A 297 -20.48 -5.08 -9.92
C SER A 297 -21.05 -6.01 -10.97
N VAL A 298 -20.86 -7.34 -10.84
CA VAL A 298 -21.48 -8.34 -11.73
C VAL A 298 -23.00 -8.19 -11.70
N VAL A 299 -23.58 -8.17 -10.49
CA VAL A 299 -25.03 -8.08 -10.30
C VAL A 299 -25.53 -6.71 -10.79
N GLY A 300 -24.85 -5.65 -10.40
CA GLY A 300 -25.20 -4.28 -10.77
C GLY A 300 -25.21 -4.03 -12.27
N ARG A 301 -24.23 -4.56 -13.01
CA ARG A 301 -24.18 -4.47 -14.48
C ARG A 301 -25.42 -5.07 -15.13
N VAL A 302 -25.89 -6.23 -14.68
CA VAL A 302 -27.09 -6.87 -15.25
C VAL A 302 -28.36 -6.12 -14.86
N VAL A 303 -28.53 -5.77 -13.58
CA VAL A 303 -29.74 -5.11 -13.07
C VAL A 303 -29.90 -3.70 -13.66
N LEU A 304 -28.84 -2.91 -13.70
CA LEU A 304 -28.91 -1.51 -14.16
C LEU A 304 -28.98 -1.42 -15.69
N THR A 305 -28.43 -2.38 -16.42
CA THR A 305 -28.64 -2.44 -17.88
C THR A 305 -30.02 -2.99 -18.26
N LEU A 306 -30.65 -3.78 -17.39
CA LEU A 306 -32.08 -4.10 -17.51
C LEU A 306 -32.94 -2.86 -17.25
N PHE A 307 -32.61 -2.05 -16.24
CA PHE A 307 -33.24 -0.76 -16.03
C PHE A 307 -33.11 0.15 -17.27
N ALA A 308 -31.91 0.21 -17.87
CA ALA A 308 -31.66 0.94 -19.12
C ALA A 308 -32.51 0.46 -20.30
N HIS A 309 -32.92 -0.82 -20.33
CA HIS A 309 -33.79 -1.33 -21.38
C HIS A 309 -35.20 -0.72 -21.33
N TYR A 310 -35.72 -0.48 -20.12
CA TYR A 310 -37.08 0.07 -19.93
C TYR A 310 -37.12 1.60 -19.94
N TYR A 311 -36.12 2.25 -19.33
CA TYR A 311 -36.11 3.70 -19.12
C TYR A 311 -35.11 4.44 -20.02
N GLY A 312 -34.40 3.73 -20.89
CA GLY A 312 -33.41 4.30 -21.80
C GLY A 312 -31.99 4.35 -21.22
N SER A 313 -31.01 4.05 -22.06
CA SER A 313 -29.59 3.96 -21.65
C SER A 313 -29.00 5.28 -21.14
N MET A 314 -29.43 6.41 -21.68
CA MET A 314 -28.87 7.72 -21.30
C MET A 314 -29.29 8.11 -19.89
N ILE A 315 -30.56 7.89 -19.53
CA ILE A 315 -31.09 8.16 -18.18
C ILE A 315 -30.38 7.24 -17.17
N ALA A 316 -30.30 5.94 -17.46
CA ALA A 316 -29.59 4.99 -16.61
C ALA A 316 -28.13 5.38 -16.38
N TRP A 317 -27.44 5.86 -17.42
CA TRP A 317 -26.04 6.27 -17.34
C TRP A 317 -25.86 7.49 -16.42
N ILE A 318 -26.70 8.52 -16.57
CA ILE A 318 -26.68 9.71 -15.71
C ILE A 318 -26.99 9.35 -14.26
N VAL A 319 -28.03 8.55 -14.01
CA VAL A 319 -28.42 8.12 -12.65
C VAL A 319 -27.29 7.36 -11.98
N CYS A 320 -26.66 6.41 -12.66
CA CYS A 320 -25.53 5.66 -12.11
C CYS A 320 -24.33 6.58 -11.82
N GLY A 321 -24.08 7.58 -12.68
CA GLY A 321 -22.99 8.54 -12.50
C GLY A 321 -23.21 9.42 -11.26
N VAL A 322 -24.41 9.99 -11.12
CA VAL A 322 -24.78 10.82 -9.96
C VAL A 322 -24.74 10.01 -8.67
N LEU A 323 -25.35 8.82 -8.64
CA LEU A 323 -25.33 7.95 -7.45
C LEU A 323 -23.92 7.51 -7.08
N SER A 324 -23.05 7.22 -8.06
CA SER A 324 -21.64 6.92 -7.78
C SER A 324 -20.91 8.11 -7.16
N GLY A 325 -21.18 9.33 -7.63
CA GLY A 325 -20.63 10.55 -7.04
C GLY A 325 -21.10 10.77 -5.60
N VAL A 326 -22.39 10.56 -5.31
CA VAL A 326 -22.95 10.63 -3.96
C VAL A 326 -22.27 9.60 -3.05
N LEU A 327 -22.10 8.35 -3.52
CA LEU A 327 -21.41 7.32 -2.76
C LEU A 327 -19.96 7.68 -2.44
N CYS A 328 -19.23 8.30 -3.39
CA CYS A 328 -17.88 8.81 -3.12
C CYS A 328 -17.86 9.84 -1.98
N ILE A 329 -18.87 10.71 -1.87
CA ILE A 329 -19.01 11.65 -0.74
C ILE A 329 -19.35 10.88 0.54
N CYS A 330 -20.24 9.88 0.46
CA CYS A 330 -20.60 9.05 1.61
C CYS A 330 -19.42 8.26 2.18
N TRP A 331 -18.39 7.93 1.38
CA TRP A 331 -17.16 7.28 1.87
C TRP A 331 -16.54 8.06 3.03
N ILE A 332 -16.61 9.39 3.05
CA ILE A 332 -16.04 10.21 4.15
C ILE A 332 -16.54 9.75 5.53
N SER A 333 -17.77 9.21 5.60
CA SER A 333 -18.39 8.69 6.84
C SER A 333 -18.10 7.22 7.16
N ALA A 334 -17.35 6.50 6.32
CA ALA A 334 -17.06 5.07 6.45
C ALA A 334 -15.88 4.78 7.40
N ASP A 335 -16.03 5.17 8.66
CA ASP A 335 -15.06 5.00 9.77
C ASP A 335 -15.06 3.59 10.41
N SER A 336 -15.88 2.67 9.91
CA SER A 336 -16.06 1.32 10.47
C SER A 336 -16.10 0.28 9.35
N LEU A 337 -15.65 -0.93 9.66
CA LEU A 337 -15.56 -2.03 8.70
C LEU A 337 -16.91 -2.33 8.01
N VAL A 338 -18.00 -2.36 8.77
CA VAL A 338 -19.33 -2.66 8.21
C VAL A 338 -19.78 -1.56 7.25
N ARG A 339 -19.68 -0.28 7.64
CA ARG A 339 -20.03 0.85 6.75
C ARG A 339 -19.18 0.86 5.49
N PHE A 340 -17.90 0.49 5.62
CA PHE A 340 -16.98 0.42 4.50
C PHE A 340 -17.27 -0.74 3.53
N ILE A 341 -17.61 -1.92 4.05
CA ILE A 341 -18.07 -3.06 3.22
C ILE A 341 -19.35 -2.69 2.46
N LEU A 342 -20.31 -2.04 3.13
CA LEU A 342 -21.54 -1.59 2.48
C LEU A 342 -21.24 -0.57 1.38
N PHE A 343 -20.39 0.44 1.66
CA PHE A 343 -19.94 1.39 0.65
C PHE A 343 -19.33 0.67 -0.57
N ALA A 344 -18.39 -0.25 -0.34
CA ALA A 344 -17.73 -0.99 -1.41
C ALA A 344 -18.73 -1.80 -2.25
N ALA A 345 -19.67 -2.49 -1.60
CA ALA A 345 -20.72 -3.26 -2.28
C ALA A 345 -21.63 -2.35 -3.12
N PHE A 346 -22.16 -1.26 -2.56
CA PHE A 346 -23.03 -0.34 -3.30
C PHE A 346 -22.30 0.37 -4.42
N TYR A 347 -21.07 0.84 -4.18
CA TYR A 347 -20.27 1.49 -5.19
C TYR A 347 -19.96 0.54 -6.34
N GLY A 348 -19.50 -0.68 -6.06
CA GLY A 348 -19.25 -1.70 -7.08
C GLY A 348 -20.47 -2.01 -7.95
N GLY A 349 -21.64 -2.16 -7.32
CA GLY A 349 -22.90 -2.43 -8.00
C GLY A 349 -23.39 -1.26 -8.87
N ILE A 350 -23.43 -0.05 -8.32
CA ILE A 350 -23.97 1.13 -9.03
C ILE A 350 -23.00 1.63 -10.11
N SER A 351 -21.71 1.70 -9.80
CA SER A 351 -20.69 2.15 -10.75
C SER A 351 -20.43 1.13 -11.86
N GLY A 352 -20.71 -0.16 -11.62
CA GLY A 352 -20.44 -1.23 -12.58
C GLY A 352 -21.08 -1.02 -13.95
N ALA A 353 -22.28 -0.44 -13.99
CA ALA A 353 -23.01 -0.17 -15.23
C ALA A 353 -22.44 1.00 -16.05
N LEU A 354 -21.53 1.80 -15.49
CA LEU A 354 -20.92 2.93 -16.18
C LEU A 354 -19.98 2.52 -17.32
N ILE A 355 -19.56 1.26 -17.38
CA ILE A 355 -18.76 0.69 -18.48
C ILE A 355 -19.62 0.21 -19.66
N PRO A 356 -20.68 -0.61 -19.46
CA PRO A 356 -21.51 -1.09 -20.57
C PRO A 356 -22.51 -0.07 -21.13
N LEU A 357 -22.91 0.95 -20.37
CA LEU A 357 -23.91 1.93 -20.80
C LEU A 357 -23.42 2.90 -21.89
N PRO A 358 -22.22 3.51 -21.82
CA PRO A 358 -21.77 4.49 -22.81
C PRO A 358 -21.82 3.98 -24.26
N PRO A 359 -21.33 2.77 -24.61
CA PRO A 359 -21.44 2.26 -25.98
C PRO A 359 -22.88 2.11 -26.47
N SER A 360 -23.83 1.82 -25.58
CA SER A 360 -25.25 1.75 -25.93
C SER A 360 -25.86 3.13 -26.19
N VAL A 361 -25.51 4.14 -25.36
CA VAL A 361 -25.94 5.54 -25.54
C VAL A 361 -25.37 6.11 -26.84
N PHE A 362 -24.14 5.75 -27.16
CA PHE A 362 -23.42 6.32 -28.31
C PHE A 362 -24.08 6.02 -29.67
N THR A 363 -24.90 4.97 -29.74
CA THR A 363 -25.71 4.69 -30.94
C THR A 363 -26.76 5.76 -31.25
N HIS A 364 -27.15 6.57 -30.27
CA HIS A 364 -28.05 7.72 -30.46
C HIS A 364 -27.29 9.03 -30.73
N VAL A 365 -25.99 9.06 -30.41
CA VAL A 365 -25.10 10.23 -30.63
C VAL A 365 -24.53 10.19 -32.04
N CYS A 366 -24.20 9.00 -32.54
CA CYS A 366 -23.64 8.83 -33.88
C CYS A 366 -24.73 9.00 -34.96
N PRO A 367 -24.55 9.93 -35.93
CA PRO A 367 -25.54 10.17 -36.97
C PRO A 367 -25.63 9.07 -38.03
N ASP A 368 -24.59 8.24 -38.20
CA ASP A 368 -24.58 7.13 -39.16
C ASP A 368 -24.12 5.82 -38.49
N PRO A 369 -24.98 4.78 -38.40
CA PRO A 369 -24.63 3.47 -37.85
C PRO A 369 -23.43 2.80 -38.50
N LYS A 370 -23.09 3.17 -39.75
CA LYS A 370 -21.93 2.63 -40.47
C LYS A 370 -20.59 3.17 -39.99
N SER A 371 -20.58 4.30 -39.27
CA SER A 371 -19.39 4.96 -38.73
C SER A 371 -19.30 4.85 -37.20
N LEU A 372 -20.15 4.00 -36.60
CA LEU A 372 -20.28 3.82 -35.17
C LEU A 372 -18.94 3.43 -34.51
N GLY A 373 -18.18 2.53 -35.12
CA GLY A 373 -16.88 2.09 -34.60
C GLY A 373 -15.86 3.23 -34.55
N THR A 374 -15.74 3.98 -35.64
CA THR A 374 -14.85 5.14 -35.74
C THR A 374 -15.21 6.24 -34.73
N TRP A 375 -16.48 6.65 -34.65
CA TRP A 375 -16.89 7.72 -33.71
C TRP A 375 -16.75 7.28 -32.25
N LEU A 376 -17.10 6.02 -31.93
CA LEU A 376 -16.95 5.48 -30.57
C LEU A 376 -15.47 5.41 -30.18
N GLY A 377 -14.62 4.94 -31.09
CA GLY A 377 -13.17 4.91 -30.89
C GLY A 377 -12.58 6.30 -30.66
N MET A 378 -13.04 7.32 -31.39
CA MET A 378 -12.62 8.72 -31.17
C MET A 378 -13.04 9.23 -29.78
N ALA A 379 -14.31 9.04 -29.39
CA ALA A 379 -14.82 9.49 -28.09
C ALA A 379 -14.11 8.79 -26.91
N GLN A 380 -13.92 7.47 -27.00
CA GLN A 380 -13.20 6.71 -25.98
C GLN A 380 -11.72 7.10 -25.91
N SER A 381 -11.08 7.41 -27.04
CA SER A 381 -9.69 7.88 -27.07
C SER A 381 -9.50 9.20 -26.35
N LEU A 382 -10.47 10.13 -26.43
CA LEU A 382 -10.47 11.35 -25.61
C LEU A 382 -10.55 11.01 -24.11
N SER A 383 -11.45 10.10 -23.73
CA SER A 383 -11.61 9.69 -22.32
C SER A 383 -10.44 8.87 -21.77
N SER A 384 -9.61 8.25 -22.63
CA SER A 384 -8.43 7.48 -22.21
C SER A 384 -7.42 8.32 -21.42
N PHE A 385 -7.27 9.61 -21.75
CA PHE A 385 -6.37 10.52 -21.06
C PHE A 385 -6.79 10.76 -19.62
N ALA A 386 -8.09 10.68 -19.31
CA ALA A 386 -8.57 10.71 -17.93
C ALA A 386 -8.09 9.49 -17.13
N THR A 387 -8.02 8.32 -17.76
CA THR A 387 -7.50 7.09 -17.13
C THR A 387 -5.98 7.15 -16.96
N LEU A 388 -5.27 7.83 -17.87
CA LEU A 388 -3.82 8.05 -17.77
C LEU A 388 -3.45 9.01 -16.63
N VAL A 389 -4.26 10.05 -16.43
CA VAL A 389 -3.98 11.14 -15.48
C VAL A 389 -4.60 10.91 -14.10
N GLY A 390 -5.71 10.18 -14.02
CA GLY A 390 -6.48 9.97 -12.78
C GLY A 390 -5.68 9.34 -11.63
N PRO A 391 -5.07 8.16 -11.81
CA PRO A 391 -4.34 7.48 -10.73
C PRO A 391 -3.13 8.28 -10.20
N PRO A 392 -2.26 8.87 -11.05
CA PRO A 392 -1.14 9.70 -10.57
C PRO A 392 -1.57 10.96 -9.80
N ILE A 393 -2.67 11.64 -10.19
CA ILE A 393 -3.19 12.80 -9.46
C ILE A 393 -3.65 12.39 -8.05
N ALA A 394 -4.40 11.28 -7.96
CA ALA A 394 -4.88 10.77 -6.68
C ALA A 394 -3.72 10.34 -5.76
N GLU A 395 -2.66 9.74 -6.34
CA GLU A 395 -1.49 9.29 -5.58
C GLU A 395 -0.64 10.47 -5.08
N SER A 396 -0.43 11.52 -5.88
CA SER A 396 0.29 12.72 -5.45
C SER A 396 -0.34 13.41 -4.23
N SER A 397 -1.68 13.41 -4.15
CA SER A 397 -2.41 13.96 -3.01
C SER A 397 -2.27 13.09 -1.76
N ASN A 398 -2.12 11.77 -1.93
CA ASN A 398 -2.03 10.82 -0.83
C ASN A 398 -0.58 10.68 -0.29
N MET A 399 0.44 10.82 -1.15
CA MET A 399 1.86 10.83 -0.78
C MET A 399 2.22 11.96 0.21
N ALA A 400 1.48 13.07 0.21
CA ALA A 400 1.62 14.10 1.23
C ALA A 400 1.23 13.61 2.64
N SER A 401 0.36 12.60 2.75
CA SER A 401 -0.17 12.08 4.02
C SER A 401 0.53 10.81 4.54
N LEU A 402 1.08 9.99 3.64
CA LEU A 402 1.66 8.66 3.90
C LEU A 402 3.19 8.62 4.01
N ARG A 403 3.83 9.68 4.50
CA ARG A 403 5.26 9.58 4.88
C ARG A 403 5.41 8.54 5.99
N PRO A 404 6.37 7.60 5.93
CA PRO A 404 6.60 6.67 7.02
C PRO A 404 6.96 7.45 8.28
N LYS A 405 6.07 7.40 9.29
CA LYS A 405 6.17 8.17 10.54
C LYS A 405 6.59 7.32 11.75
N GLY A 406 6.84 6.03 11.54
CA GLY A 406 7.06 5.06 12.61
C GLY A 406 5.75 4.61 13.29
N PRO A 407 5.81 3.54 14.12
CA PRO A 407 4.64 3.06 14.85
C PRO A 407 4.18 4.10 15.87
N LEU A 408 2.86 4.20 16.07
CA LEU A 408 2.30 5.02 17.15
C LEU A 408 2.73 4.45 18.50
N VAL A 409 3.14 5.33 19.40
CA VAL A 409 3.54 4.98 20.77
C VAL A 409 2.49 5.56 21.71
N SER A 410 1.81 4.70 22.46
CA SER A 410 1.06 5.16 23.63
C SER A 410 2.05 5.46 24.74
N PHE A 411 2.06 6.68 25.28
CA PHE A 411 2.96 7.03 26.37
C PHE A 411 2.31 7.94 27.41
N THR A 412 2.75 7.74 28.65
CA THR A 412 2.62 8.67 29.77
C THR A 412 4.03 9.13 30.11
N PRO A 413 4.30 10.44 30.32
CA PRO A 413 5.63 10.91 30.66
C PRO A 413 6.24 10.14 31.82
N ALA A 414 7.52 9.77 31.71
CA ALA A 414 8.23 9.09 32.77
C ALA A 414 8.43 9.99 34.00
N LEU A 415 8.61 9.39 35.17
CA LEU A 415 8.88 10.11 36.41
C LEU A 415 10.37 10.46 36.51
N LEU A 416 10.66 11.53 37.24
CA LEU A 416 12.02 11.87 37.65
C LEU A 416 12.39 11.09 38.92
N PRO A 417 13.67 10.70 39.09
CA PRO A 417 14.14 10.04 40.29
C PRO A 417 13.95 10.93 41.53
N THR A 418 13.68 10.28 42.66
CA THR A 418 13.50 10.94 43.97
C THR A 418 14.62 10.55 44.93
N SER A 419 14.64 11.11 46.14
CA SER A 419 15.63 10.75 47.17
C SER A 419 15.37 9.39 47.84
N GLN A 420 14.45 8.59 47.31
CA GLN A 420 14.18 7.25 47.82
C GLN A 420 15.40 6.34 47.67
N THR A 421 15.72 5.60 48.73
CA THR A 421 16.79 4.60 48.71
C THR A 421 16.34 3.35 47.94
N ILE A 422 17.20 2.83 47.08
CA ILE A 422 16.96 1.61 46.30
C ILE A 422 17.78 0.47 46.94
N PRO A 423 17.13 -0.47 47.66
CA PRO A 423 17.84 -1.55 48.32
C PRO A 423 18.25 -2.65 47.32
N GLY A 424 19.47 -3.15 47.46
CA GLY A 424 19.96 -4.38 46.82
C GLY A 424 20.38 -5.42 47.87
N GLN A 425 20.89 -6.55 47.40
CA GLN A 425 21.42 -7.63 48.23
C GLN A 425 22.82 -7.32 48.77
N THR A 426 23.69 -6.74 47.93
CA THR A 426 25.10 -6.49 48.26
C THR A 426 25.44 -5.01 48.39
N ILE A 427 24.57 -4.12 47.88
CA ILE A 427 24.71 -2.67 47.96
C ILE A 427 23.37 -1.98 48.16
N ILE A 428 23.40 -0.74 48.61
CA ILE A 428 22.24 0.18 48.61
C ILE A 428 22.60 1.38 47.73
N LEU A 429 21.65 1.83 46.90
CA LEU A 429 21.75 3.11 46.21
C LEU A 429 21.00 4.17 47.02
N GLU A 430 21.68 5.21 47.47
CA GLU A 430 21.07 6.37 48.10
C GLU A 430 21.46 7.66 47.40
N LYS A 431 20.63 8.71 47.49
CA LYS A 431 20.93 10.00 46.85
C LYS A 431 22.28 10.52 47.34
N LEU A 432 23.17 10.88 46.41
CA LEU A 432 24.49 11.42 46.73
C LEU A 432 24.32 12.69 47.59
N SER A 433 25.06 12.79 48.69
CA SER A 433 25.05 13.92 49.60
C SER A 433 26.46 14.18 50.15
N PRO A 434 26.71 15.36 50.76
CA PRO A 434 28.02 15.68 51.32
C PRO A 434 28.56 14.66 52.34
N LYS A 435 27.67 13.90 53.02
CA LYS A 435 28.07 12.88 54.00
C LYS A 435 28.94 11.77 53.40
N HIS A 436 28.88 11.55 52.09
CA HIS A 436 29.64 10.50 51.40
C HIS A 436 31.05 10.93 50.98
N ALA A 437 31.39 12.21 51.10
CA ALA A 437 32.59 12.75 50.48
C ALA A 437 33.88 12.14 51.06
N ASP A 438 33.95 11.97 52.38
CA ASP A 438 35.14 11.43 53.05
C ASP A 438 35.39 9.96 52.69
N ASP A 439 34.33 9.14 52.71
CA ASP A 439 34.38 7.73 52.28
C ASP A 439 34.86 7.59 50.83
N LEU A 440 34.28 8.39 49.93
CA LEU A 440 34.62 8.35 48.51
C LEU A 440 36.02 8.88 48.25
N PHE A 441 36.45 9.95 48.92
CA PHE A 441 37.79 10.52 48.75
C PHE A 441 38.88 9.52 49.18
N ALA A 442 38.66 8.82 50.30
CA ALA A 442 39.57 7.78 50.79
C ALA A 442 39.84 6.68 49.75
N LEU A 443 38.92 6.45 48.81
CA LEU A 443 39.00 5.40 47.79
C LEU A 443 39.31 5.90 46.37
N THR A 444 39.06 7.17 46.06
CA THR A 444 39.12 7.71 44.68
C THR A 444 40.03 8.92 44.49
N GLY A 445 40.37 9.63 45.57
CA GLY A 445 41.24 10.81 45.55
C GLY A 445 42.61 10.56 46.18
N GLY A 446 43.40 11.63 46.30
CA GLY A 446 44.74 11.59 46.90
C GLY A 446 45.85 11.24 45.91
N LEU A 447 47.10 11.51 46.32
CA LEU A 447 48.29 11.33 45.50
C LEU A 447 48.95 9.96 45.66
N GLU A 448 48.72 9.27 46.79
CA GLU A 448 49.30 7.96 47.09
C GLU A 448 48.27 6.96 47.65
N PRO A 449 48.12 5.76 47.03
CA PRO A 449 48.68 5.39 45.72
C PRO A 449 48.06 6.23 44.58
N PRO A 450 48.74 6.43 43.45
CA PRO A 450 48.22 7.21 42.33
C PRO A 450 46.91 6.61 41.80
N ARG A 451 45.87 7.43 41.69
CA ARG A 451 44.52 7.03 41.25
C ARG A 451 44.04 7.75 39.99
N GLU A 452 44.94 8.45 39.30
CA GLU A 452 44.63 9.26 38.11
C GLU A 452 43.90 8.46 37.03
N ALA A 453 44.27 7.20 36.84
CA ALA A 453 43.66 6.30 35.86
C ALA A 453 42.14 6.07 36.05
N LEU A 454 41.61 6.27 37.27
CA LEU A 454 40.15 6.23 37.51
C LEU A 454 39.43 7.40 36.82
N TRP A 455 40.15 8.49 36.54
CA TRP A 455 39.62 9.76 36.07
C TRP A 455 39.92 10.03 34.59
N ASP A 456 40.70 9.18 33.91
CA ASP A 456 41.12 9.36 32.50
C ASP A 456 39.95 9.65 31.56
N TYR A 457 38.81 8.98 31.78
CA TYR A 457 37.62 9.08 30.94
C TYR A 457 36.45 9.86 31.57
N MET A 458 36.65 10.41 32.76
CA MET A 458 35.68 11.25 33.48
C MET A 458 35.73 12.70 33.00
N PHE A 459 34.65 13.45 33.21
CA PHE A 459 34.55 14.86 32.84
C PHE A 459 35.45 15.76 33.70
N ASP A 460 35.55 15.43 34.99
CA ASP A 460 36.32 16.13 36.01
C ASP A 460 37.38 15.23 36.65
N GLY A 461 38.05 15.74 37.68
CA GLY A 461 39.17 15.10 38.36
C GLY A 461 40.42 14.93 37.47
N PRO A 462 41.46 14.24 37.97
CA PRO A 462 41.59 13.67 39.32
C PRO A 462 41.62 14.75 40.41
N TYR A 463 41.36 14.34 41.66
CA TYR A 463 41.37 15.23 42.83
C TYR A 463 42.53 14.87 43.76
N SER A 464 43.50 15.79 43.88
CA SER A 464 44.62 15.67 44.81
C SER A 464 44.28 16.14 46.23
N ASP A 465 43.29 17.03 46.36
CA ASP A 465 42.89 17.67 47.60
C ASP A 465 41.47 17.27 48.03
N ALA A 466 41.30 17.04 49.34
CA ALA A 466 40.03 16.57 49.92
C ALA A 466 38.94 17.64 49.87
N GLU A 467 39.28 18.92 50.07
CA GLU A 467 38.31 20.02 50.06
C GLU A 467 37.78 20.27 48.65
N ALA A 468 38.67 20.22 47.63
CA ALA A 468 38.25 20.26 46.23
C ALA A 468 37.31 19.10 45.86
N PHE A 469 37.56 17.89 46.38
CA PHE A 469 36.68 16.75 46.17
C PHE A 469 35.34 16.91 46.88
N LYS A 470 35.33 17.36 48.14
CA LYS A 470 34.10 17.67 48.90
C LYS A 470 33.23 18.71 48.19
N ALA A 471 33.83 19.78 47.68
CA ALA A 471 33.13 20.79 46.90
C ALA A 471 32.48 20.19 45.64
N SER A 472 33.16 19.26 44.97
CA SER A 472 32.62 18.52 43.82
C SER A 472 31.44 17.63 44.21
N ILE A 473 31.53 16.88 45.31
CA ILE A 473 30.42 16.05 45.82
C ILE A 473 29.22 16.92 46.23
N ALA A 474 29.45 18.05 46.90
CA ALA A 474 28.40 19.00 47.24
C ALA A 474 27.69 19.53 45.98
N SER A 475 28.43 19.92 44.94
CA SER A 475 27.86 20.34 43.66
C SER A 475 27.08 19.23 42.96
N LYS A 476 27.57 17.99 42.96
CA LYS A 476 26.85 16.84 42.38
C LYS A 476 25.57 16.51 43.16
N SER A 477 25.57 16.66 44.49
CA SER A 477 24.43 16.34 45.35
C SER A 477 23.20 17.22 45.14
N THR A 478 23.38 18.45 44.65
CA THR A 478 22.30 19.39 44.35
C THR A 478 21.79 19.27 42.92
N SER A 479 22.46 18.51 42.06
CA SER A 479 22.04 18.33 40.67
C SER A 479 20.78 17.47 40.56
N THR A 480 19.89 17.89 39.68
CA THR A 480 18.65 17.16 39.32
C THR A 480 18.82 16.36 38.04
N ASP A 481 19.75 16.75 37.16
CA ASP A 481 20.19 16.01 35.98
C ASP A 481 21.66 16.43 35.67
N PRO A 482 22.66 15.58 35.93
CA PRO A 482 22.55 14.19 36.41
C PRO A 482 22.02 14.08 37.84
N PHE A 483 21.16 13.09 38.09
CA PHE A 483 20.74 12.70 39.43
C PHE A 483 21.69 11.62 39.97
N PHE A 484 22.50 11.97 40.97
CA PHE A 484 23.56 11.10 41.48
C PHE A 484 23.11 10.22 42.64
N TYR A 485 23.56 8.97 42.60
CA TYR A 485 23.46 7.98 43.67
C TYR A 485 24.84 7.63 44.20
N ALA A 486 24.99 7.55 45.52
CA ALA A 486 26.10 6.88 46.17
C ALA A 486 25.79 5.38 46.30
N ILE A 487 26.85 4.57 46.17
CA ILE A 487 26.79 3.11 46.30
C ILE A 487 27.33 2.75 47.67
N ILE A 488 26.43 2.37 48.57
CA ILE A 488 26.76 1.99 49.95
C ILE A 488 26.98 0.49 50.01
N ASP A 489 28.12 0.08 50.54
CA ASP A 489 28.50 -1.32 50.62
C ASP A 489 27.69 -2.06 51.70
N GLN A 490 27.05 -3.17 51.34
CA GLN A 490 26.31 -4.03 52.28
C GLN A 490 26.85 -5.47 52.29
N ARG A 491 27.98 -5.73 51.61
CA ARG A 491 28.59 -7.06 51.64
C ARG A 491 29.10 -7.36 53.04
N ASN A 492 28.74 -8.52 53.57
CA ASN A 492 29.13 -8.92 54.92
C ASN A 492 30.65 -9.13 55.05
N ALA A 493 31.19 -8.89 56.25
CA ALA A 493 32.56 -9.22 56.62
C ALA A 493 33.69 -8.54 55.80
N ILE A 494 33.46 -7.33 55.29
CA ILE A 494 34.50 -6.50 54.65
C ILE A 494 34.67 -5.13 55.31
N PRO A 495 35.86 -4.50 55.22
CA PRO A 495 36.15 -3.24 55.90
C PRO A 495 35.32 -2.04 55.44
N THR A 496 34.72 -2.13 54.25
CA THR A 496 33.94 -1.06 53.62
C THR A 496 32.45 -1.12 53.93
N PHE A 497 31.99 -2.11 54.72
CA PHE A 497 30.58 -2.23 55.09
C PHE A 497 30.01 -0.91 55.65
N GLY A 498 28.88 -0.48 55.10
CA GLY A 498 28.21 0.77 55.45
C GLY A 498 28.84 2.05 54.88
N ARG A 499 29.93 1.96 54.12
CA ARG A 499 30.62 3.12 53.52
C ARG A 499 30.25 3.33 52.06
N ALA A 500 30.35 4.57 51.59
CA ALA A 500 30.21 4.89 50.17
C ALA A 500 31.47 4.48 49.37
N ILE A 501 31.33 3.50 48.47
CA ILE A 501 32.46 2.92 47.71
C ILE A 501 32.46 3.29 46.22
N GLY A 502 31.49 4.08 45.78
CA GLY A 502 31.38 4.59 44.42
C GLY A 502 30.13 5.45 44.25
N TYR A 503 29.98 6.02 43.06
CA TYR A 503 28.75 6.72 42.67
C TYR A 503 28.44 6.50 41.20
N LEU A 504 27.19 6.68 40.84
CA LEU A 504 26.71 6.71 39.46
C LEU A 504 25.48 7.62 39.35
N SER A 505 25.04 7.95 38.14
CA SER A 505 23.90 8.83 37.95
C SER A 505 22.93 8.34 36.88
N LEU A 506 21.64 8.66 37.07
CA LEU A 506 20.70 8.78 35.96
C LEU A 506 20.80 10.19 35.39
N MET A 507 20.95 10.33 34.08
CA MET A 507 21.15 11.62 33.43
C MET A 507 20.53 11.70 32.04
N ARG A 508 20.51 12.89 31.46
CA ARG A 508 19.89 13.20 30.16
C ARG A 508 18.48 12.65 30.09
N MET A 509 17.72 12.87 31.16
CA MET A 509 16.38 12.35 31.31
C MET A 509 15.45 13.10 30.35
N THR A 510 14.73 12.36 29.53
CA THR A 510 13.73 12.91 28.61
C THR A 510 12.37 12.27 28.91
N PRO A 511 11.67 12.70 29.97
CA PRO A 511 10.39 12.11 30.38
C PRO A 511 9.37 11.94 29.26
N ASP A 512 9.24 12.94 28.39
CA ASP A 512 8.29 12.93 27.26
C ASP A 512 8.73 12.01 26.10
N HIS A 513 9.99 11.60 26.08
CA HIS A 513 10.54 10.68 25.08
C HIS A 513 10.94 9.32 25.68
N LEU A 514 10.69 9.14 26.98
CA LEU A 514 10.91 7.90 27.72
C LEU A 514 12.35 7.35 27.60
N GLY A 515 13.33 8.24 27.44
CA GLY A 515 14.77 7.90 27.43
C GLY A 515 15.51 8.44 28.66
N VAL A 516 16.43 7.62 29.20
CA VAL A 516 17.34 7.99 30.30
C VAL A 516 18.71 7.34 30.11
N GLU A 517 19.77 8.00 30.57
CA GLU A 517 21.15 7.51 30.49
C GLU A 517 21.69 7.14 31.88
N ILE A 518 22.40 6.02 31.99
CA ILE A 518 23.32 5.77 33.11
C ILE A 518 24.68 6.36 32.76
N GLY A 519 25.13 7.30 33.58
CA GLY A 519 26.38 8.03 33.37
C GLY A 519 27.13 8.31 34.67
N ASN A 520 28.25 9.01 34.55
CA ASN A 520 29.15 9.36 35.67
C ASN A 520 29.46 8.18 36.61
N VAL A 521 29.69 6.99 36.04
CA VAL A 521 29.96 5.77 36.80
C VAL A 521 31.38 5.80 37.36
N MET A 522 31.52 6.14 38.64
CA MET A 522 32.77 6.15 39.38
C MET A 522 32.80 4.98 40.35
N TYR A 523 33.50 3.91 39.96
CA TYR A 523 33.72 2.75 40.82
C TYR A 523 35.14 2.78 41.37
N SER A 524 35.27 2.82 42.70
CA SER A 524 36.57 2.63 43.35
C SER A 524 37.11 1.21 43.13
N SER A 525 38.38 1.00 43.44
CA SER A 525 38.99 -0.32 43.41
C SER A 525 38.28 -1.34 44.32
N ALA A 526 37.63 -0.89 45.40
CA ALA A 526 36.86 -1.75 46.30
C ALA A 526 35.53 -2.25 45.71
N LEU A 527 35.03 -1.59 44.65
CA LEU A 527 33.79 -1.92 43.96
C LEU A 527 34.05 -2.61 42.61
N GLN A 528 35.11 -2.25 41.90
CA GLN A 528 35.40 -2.83 40.58
C GLN A 528 35.54 -4.35 40.63
N ARG A 529 34.94 -5.03 39.64
CA ARG A 529 34.95 -6.50 39.51
C ARG A 529 34.29 -7.25 40.67
N THR A 530 33.28 -6.64 41.31
CA THR A 530 32.50 -7.26 42.39
C THR A 530 31.04 -7.47 41.96
N THR A 531 30.28 -8.23 42.74
CA THR A 531 28.83 -8.39 42.59
C THR A 531 28.10 -7.05 42.68
N GLY A 532 28.45 -6.22 43.66
CA GLY A 532 27.89 -4.88 43.87
C GLY A 532 28.01 -3.96 42.65
N ALA A 533 29.09 -4.06 41.86
CA ALA A 533 29.25 -3.26 40.65
C ALA A 533 28.24 -3.61 39.55
N THR A 534 27.91 -4.89 39.41
CA THR A 534 26.86 -5.36 38.48
C THR A 534 25.48 -5.05 39.05
N GLU A 535 25.28 -5.27 40.34
CA GLU A 535 24.01 -5.02 41.03
C GLU A 535 23.61 -3.54 40.95
N ALA A 536 24.54 -2.60 41.10
CA ALA A 536 24.25 -1.17 40.96
C ALA A 536 23.64 -0.80 39.60
N ILE A 537 24.10 -1.43 38.50
CA ILE A 537 23.52 -1.20 37.17
C ILE A 537 22.17 -1.91 37.03
N TYR A 538 22.04 -3.12 37.57
CA TYR A 538 20.77 -3.85 37.61
C TYR A 538 19.68 -3.04 38.34
N LEU A 539 19.98 -2.51 39.53
CA LEU A 539 19.04 -1.71 40.32
C LEU A 539 18.61 -0.45 39.58
N LEU A 540 19.53 0.27 38.94
CA LEU A 540 19.16 1.45 38.14
C LEU A 540 18.36 1.09 36.89
N ALA A 541 18.67 -0.02 36.23
CA ALA A 541 17.88 -0.48 35.08
C ALA A 541 16.45 -0.85 35.49
N GLN A 542 16.31 -1.62 36.57
CA GLN A 542 15.02 -1.99 37.15
C GLN A 542 14.22 -0.75 37.55
N HIS A 543 14.87 0.19 38.24
CA HIS A 543 14.25 1.45 38.66
C HIS A 543 13.83 2.32 37.46
N ALA A 544 14.70 2.46 36.47
CA ALA A 544 14.39 3.24 35.26
C ALA A 544 13.20 2.67 34.48
N PHE A 545 13.16 1.35 34.26
CA PHE A 545 12.11 0.72 33.47
C PHE A 545 10.78 0.60 34.21
N HIS A 546 10.78 0.12 35.46
CA HIS A 546 9.55 -0.28 36.16
C HIS A 546 9.05 0.75 37.18
N ASP A 547 9.93 1.52 37.82
CA ASP A 547 9.49 2.51 38.82
C ASP A 547 9.29 3.89 38.18
N LEU A 548 10.22 4.30 37.31
CA LEU A 548 10.19 5.61 36.67
C LEU A 548 9.47 5.62 35.32
N GLY A 549 9.25 4.48 34.69
CA GLY A 549 8.47 4.40 33.46
C GLY A 549 9.22 4.78 32.17
N TYR A 550 10.55 4.76 32.16
CA TYR A 550 11.34 4.90 30.92
C TYR A 550 11.26 3.65 30.04
N ARG A 551 11.37 3.81 28.72
CA ARG A 551 11.35 2.69 27.75
C ARG A 551 12.71 2.42 27.12
N ARG A 552 13.68 3.31 27.31
CA ARG A 552 15.02 3.24 26.75
C ARG A 552 16.03 3.67 27.80
N LEU A 553 16.98 2.79 28.05
CA LEU A 553 18.11 3.02 28.95
C LEU A 553 19.40 3.10 28.12
N GLU A 554 20.15 4.17 28.27
CA GLU A 554 21.34 4.45 27.48
C GLU A 554 22.61 4.29 28.33
N TRP A 555 23.69 3.84 27.68
CA TRP A 555 25.05 3.84 28.23
C TRP A 555 26.00 4.47 27.23
N LYS A 556 26.69 5.54 27.65
CA LYS A 556 27.66 6.25 26.80
C LYS A 556 29.01 6.28 27.47
N CYS A 557 30.03 5.91 26.73
CA CYS A 557 31.41 5.95 27.22
C CYS A 557 32.36 6.43 26.13
N HIS A 558 33.55 6.85 26.55
CA HIS A 558 34.63 7.15 25.61
C HIS A 558 34.91 5.90 24.75
N SER A 559 35.10 6.07 23.44
CA SER A 559 35.31 4.94 22.50
C SER A 559 36.56 4.11 22.85
N LEU A 560 37.58 4.77 23.40
CA LEU A 560 38.82 4.17 23.91
C LEU A 560 38.70 3.54 25.32
N ASN A 561 37.59 3.73 26.05
CA ASN A 561 37.38 3.12 27.37
C ASN A 561 36.90 1.67 27.22
N GLU A 562 37.82 0.78 26.86
CA GLU A 562 37.52 -0.64 26.65
C GLU A 562 36.89 -1.34 27.88
N PRO A 563 37.31 -1.10 29.13
CA PRO A 563 36.64 -1.66 30.30
C PRO A 563 35.14 -1.30 30.37
N SER A 564 34.77 -0.04 30.13
CA SER A 564 33.37 0.41 30.14
C SER A 564 32.58 -0.21 28.99
N ARG A 565 33.16 -0.28 27.79
CA ARG A 565 32.54 -0.91 26.61
C ARG A 565 32.25 -2.39 26.83
N ARG A 566 33.21 -3.13 27.41
CA ARG A 566 33.01 -4.55 27.77
C ARG A 566 31.95 -4.72 28.86
N ALA A 567 31.88 -3.81 29.83
CA ALA A 567 30.84 -3.83 30.85
C ALA A 567 29.44 -3.66 30.24
N ALA A 568 29.23 -2.67 29.36
CA ALA A 568 27.95 -2.44 28.69
C ALA A 568 27.48 -3.68 27.92
N LEU A 569 28.36 -4.27 27.10
CA LEU A 569 28.04 -5.49 26.34
C LEU A 569 27.74 -6.70 27.24
N ARG A 570 28.51 -6.89 28.32
CA ARG A 570 28.30 -7.96 29.29
C ARG A 570 26.94 -7.84 29.97
N LEU A 571 26.56 -6.62 30.34
CA LEU A 571 25.28 -6.28 30.97
C LEU A 571 24.10 -6.34 30.00
N GLY A 572 24.36 -6.40 28.70
CA GLY A 572 23.35 -6.63 27.68
C GLY A 572 22.86 -5.42 26.93
N PHE A 573 23.59 -4.31 27.04
CA PHE A 573 23.37 -3.19 26.15
C PHE A 573 23.80 -3.54 24.72
N SER A 574 22.96 -3.16 23.75
CA SER A 574 23.20 -3.25 22.32
C SER A 574 24.03 -2.07 21.84
N PHE A 575 25.05 -2.31 21.02
CA PHE A 575 25.89 -1.24 20.46
C PHE A 575 25.20 -0.55 19.29
N GLU A 576 25.15 0.79 19.31
CA GLU A 576 24.42 1.59 18.31
C GLU A 576 25.33 2.44 17.41
N GLY A 577 26.57 2.69 17.81
CA GLY A 577 27.54 3.40 16.99
C GLY A 577 28.56 4.23 17.77
N ILE A 578 29.46 4.88 17.03
CA ILE A 578 30.44 5.85 17.56
C ILE A 578 30.12 7.23 17.01
N PHE A 579 29.86 8.17 17.92
CA PHE A 579 29.73 9.57 17.60
C PHE A 579 31.11 10.23 17.64
N ARG A 580 31.64 10.51 16.45
CA ARG A 580 33.00 11.04 16.24
C ARG A 580 33.05 12.52 16.56
N GLN A 581 34.15 12.95 17.18
CA GLN A 581 34.37 14.32 17.63
C GLN A 581 33.21 14.88 18.44
N HIS A 582 32.61 14.03 19.28
CA HIS A 582 31.43 14.40 20.06
C HIS A 582 31.74 15.54 21.04
N MET A 583 32.90 15.49 21.71
CA MET A 583 33.27 16.48 22.74
C MET A 583 34.78 16.72 22.79
N ILE A 584 35.18 17.84 23.37
CA ILE A 584 36.57 18.08 23.82
C ILE A 584 36.58 17.96 25.35
N ILE A 585 37.20 16.91 25.87
CA ILE A 585 37.31 16.65 27.32
C ILE A 585 38.78 16.68 27.70
N LYS A 586 39.13 17.48 28.72
CA LYS A 586 40.51 17.64 29.20
C LYS A 586 41.51 17.96 28.07
N GLY A 587 41.09 18.83 27.14
CA GLY A 587 41.89 19.25 25.98
C GLY A 587 42.05 18.19 24.87
N ARG A 588 41.36 17.05 24.94
CA ARG A 588 41.46 15.95 23.98
C ARG A 588 40.13 15.68 23.27
N ASN A 589 40.22 15.19 22.04
CA ASN A 589 39.05 14.72 21.30
C ASN A 589 38.44 13.50 21.97
N ARG A 590 37.12 13.53 22.22
CA ARG A 590 36.34 12.40 22.70
C ARG A 590 35.36 11.94 21.62
N ASP A 591 35.61 10.75 21.11
CA ASP A 591 34.61 9.97 20.40
C ASP A 591 33.79 9.17 21.43
N THR A 592 32.47 9.13 21.26
CA THR A 592 31.57 8.47 22.22
C THR A 592 30.95 7.24 21.61
N ALA A 593 31.14 6.08 22.25
CA ALA A 593 30.44 4.85 21.91
C ALA A 593 29.07 4.84 22.61
N TRP A 594 28.02 4.59 21.84
CA TRP A 594 26.63 4.57 22.30
C TRP A 594 26.11 3.14 22.39
N TYR A 595 25.43 2.85 23.50
CA TYR A 595 24.75 1.60 23.72
C TYR A 595 23.38 1.84 24.34
N SER A 596 22.44 0.90 24.15
CA SER A 596 21.10 0.98 24.73
C SER A 596 20.54 -0.37 25.16
N ILE A 597 19.57 -0.34 26.07
CA ILE A 597 18.62 -1.42 26.33
C ILE A 597 17.22 -0.84 26.15
N LEU A 598 16.36 -1.54 25.43
CA LEU A 598 14.93 -1.23 25.34
C LEU A 598 14.16 -2.00 26.42
N ARG A 599 13.05 -1.42 26.92
CA ARG A 599 12.20 -2.08 27.93
C ARG A 599 11.76 -3.47 27.49
N ASP A 600 11.36 -3.62 26.22
CA ASP A 600 10.91 -4.91 25.71
C ASP A 600 12.03 -5.96 25.74
N GLU A 601 13.29 -5.56 25.54
CA GLU A 601 14.46 -6.46 25.67
C GLU A 601 14.75 -6.81 27.13
N TRP A 602 14.57 -5.82 28.02
CA TRP A 602 14.69 -5.98 29.47
C TRP A 602 13.70 -7.03 29.99
N ASP A 603 12.42 -6.82 29.67
CA ASP A 603 11.31 -7.64 30.13
C ASP A 603 11.32 -9.05 29.50
N ALA A 604 11.75 -9.16 28.23
CA ALA A 604 11.75 -10.43 27.53
C ALA A 604 12.76 -11.44 28.10
N SER A 605 13.96 -11.00 28.51
CA SER A 605 15.00 -11.95 28.95
C SER A 605 16.11 -11.40 29.84
N LEU A 606 16.48 -10.11 29.70
CA LEU A 606 17.66 -9.58 30.40
C LEU A 606 17.44 -9.53 31.91
N LYS A 607 16.25 -9.10 32.36
CA LYS A 607 15.92 -9.07 33.79
C LYS A 607 16.06 -10.45 34.42
N ALA A 608 15.42 -11.46 33.83
CA ALA A 608 15.47 -12.83 34.33
C ALA A 608 16.90 -13.41 34.34
N SER A 609 17.73 -13.03 33.37
CA SER A 609 19.14 -13.44 33.31
C SER A 609 19.96 -12.78 34.42
N MET A 610 19.71 -11.49 34.71
CA MET A 610 20.36 -10.77 35.80
C MET A 610 19.91 -11.28 37.17
N ASP A 611 18.62 -11.55 37.35
CA ASP A 611 18.07 -12.15 38.57
C ASP A 611 18.78 -13.48 38.89
N LYS A 612 18.92 -14.36 37.89
CA LYS A 612 19.66 -15.63 38.04
C LYS A 612 21.15 -15.44 38.31
N TRP A 613 21.76 -14.38 37.77
CA TRP A 613 23.17 -14.12 37.99
C TRP A 613 23.44 -13.58 39.39
N LEU A 614 22.54 -12.72 39.89
CA LEU A 614 22.57 -12.13 41.23
C LEU A 614 22.09 -13.08 42.33
N ASP A 615 21.49 -14.21 41.97
CA ASP A 615 21.09 -15.24 42.93
C ASP A 615 22.30 -15.69 43.77
N PRO A 616 22.19 -15.73 45.11
CA PRO A 616 23.29 -16.18 45.97
C PRO A 616 23.82 -17.56 45.62
N GLY A 617 22.97 -18.45 45.09
CA GLY A 617 23.34 -19.78 44.63
C GLY A 617 24.20 -19.79 43.35
N ASN A 618 24.39 -18.65 42.69
CA ASN A 618 25.32 -18.52 41.56
C ASN A 618 26.75 -18.13 41.99
N PHE A 619 27.03 -18.02 43.29
CA PHE A 619 28.36 -17.69 43.80
C PHE A 619 28.89 -18.79 44.74
N GLY A 620 30.15 -19.19 44.54
CA GLY A 620 30.83 -20.15 45.39
C GLY A 620 31.31 -19.56 46.72
N GLU A 621 31.85 -20.40 47.61
CA GLU A 621 32.38 -19.97 48.92
C GLU A 621 33.56 -18.98 48.81
N ASP A 622 34.28 -19.00 47.68
CA ASP A 622 35.36 -18.07 47.35
C ASP A 622 34.87 -16.73 46.75
N GLY A 623 33.55 -16.56 46.59
CA GLY A 623 32.92 -15.41 45.93
C GLY A 623 33.00 -15.44 44.41
N GLY A 624 33.51 -16.51 43.81
CA GLY A 624 33.55 -16.70 42.35
C GLY A 624 32.16 -17.01 41.78
N GLN A 625 31.84 -16.43 40.63
CA GLN A 625 30.60 -16.78 39.90
C GLN A 625 30.68 -18.22 39.35
N ILE A 626 29.59 -18.99 39.48
CA ILE A 626 29.46 -20.35 38.95
C ILE A 626 29.11 -20.28 37.45
N ARG A 627 28.09 -19.50 37.10
CA ARG A 627 27.73 -19.20 35.71
C ARG A 627 27.95 -17.73 35.42
N SER A 628 28.55 -17.44 34.25
CA SER A 628 28.70 -16.06 33.82
C SER A 628 27.35 -15.46 33.39
N LEU A 629 27.21 -14.14 33.50
CA LEU A 629 26.03 -13.44 33.02
C LEU A 629 25.82 -13.66 31.50
N GLN A 630 26.91 -13.82 30.74
CA GLN A 630 26.86 -14.09 29.31
C GLN A 630 26.26 -15.47 29.02
N ASP A 631 26.62 -16.50 29.80
CA ASP A 631 26.06 -17.85 29.66
C ASP A 631 24.57 -17.90 30.01
N LEU A 632 24.16 -17.15 31.04
CA LEU A 632 22.77 -17.06 31.47
C LEU A 632 21.90 -16.34 30.42
N ARG A 633 22.45 -15.32 29.77
CA ARG A 633 21.80 -14.63 28.65
C ARG A 633 21.69 -15.50 27.41
N ALA A 634 22.74 -16.25 27.05
CA ALA A 634 22.71 -17.15 25.89
C ALA A 634 21.71 -18.31 26.07
N GLY A 635 21.54 -18.82 27.30
CA GLY A 635 20.61 -19.91 27.60
C GLY A 635 19.13 -19.51 27.64
N SER A 636 18.80 -18.22 27.64
CA SER A 636 17.42 -17.71 27.71
C SER A 636 16.79 -17.45 26.33
N GLY A 637 17.56 -17.65 25.25
CA GLY A 637 17.11 -17.48 23.85
C GLY A 637 16.73 -18.78 23.14
N LYS A 638 16.35 -19.83 23.88
CA LYS A 638 15.85 -21.09 23.33
C LYS A 638 14.38 -21.31 23.65
#